data_AF-A0A5A5TGC4-F1
#
_entry.id   AF-A0A5A5TGC4-F1
#
_cell.length_a   1.000
_cell.length_b   1.000
_cell.length_c   1.000
_cell.angle_alpha   90.00
_cell.angle_beta   90.00
_cell.angle_gamma   90.00
#
_symmetry.space_group_name_H-M   'P 1'
#
loop_
_entity.id
_entity.type
_entity.pdbx_description
1 polymer ?
#
loop_
_entity_poly.entity_id
_entity_poly.type
_entity_poly.pdbx_seq_one_letter_code
_entity_poly.pdbx_strand_id
1 'polypeptide(L)'
;MDDVSIFGFTYESDDASRVLGLYMQHIASKKLCAYKSFIHTGGKMGESLWSHVINLVTIVEKLRRLFELTEREMSCLCLAITLHDINKLSAYGKQSNGRAVSYANAAVLEHVRSELLALQVEPFFPEWEQYLFDIKYLMDAHQEQSPQQSQHDDAFLDRCLLDHDRLEGPLRYLMKVADVSDNAHSGDHLLTHEKHIRDKFAFHLNAGLYASGHPDHYRFIGYRLAELRGLLTNCIHNQMVAYLQELYGKDVCIDVLYYPEGVDLLLPITFPFTWTAEHRAVLAQRVEQKIASMQLKQISQFVKARPHGISVDTAALESGASLEKIFSLMYGIAEGKIYRLEWREQREALVRSDLELALTRPDLSPFLQERITDALRKPHILSLEDDVLKRGEFLLAYRNFLKDHQSAQLRAIKQDAWDRALRLFAVPVELDPLYVVIDPYRRAYFLADDLPQMSLDEMETEMLADLHALEEQFQDVMTVRQGKKAQQKQPHAAQSLSTKGEESVFTSSSLRDYLERNLRIWDSDPDAVRAVPLQVNSFRDNLRRYVDAKRPDAQCCYCGSSLRAEEWMAMQVPANIGVQSFSNRLEGGSSREPKRNVCAVCRMQFLLEKLSWQSHKDKHGKEYLTFYLHLFPYAHFTQPLLLSWWQSVQHLKQGNETALLINSRDYLLQWYDHKAYFAAWQQSYQQFQEEIKVLPRSVEGLGTPLYSELLSNTPVLPLTVKETHYGRGFLSALAKTAVLTRWFGCRIILSRLPTPLLNLADQYHGQEPVALLAETIPQSMSWLLPSNALTQHEVHRLCERLAALHALARLLATDDQQFDVIISTFVAAASRDPLSAYHEVDRMIEQKVAQRRGGKPEYQAIQLARLIEPVLESLHPGEEIA
;
A
#
# COMPACT_ATOMS: atom_id res chain seq x y z
N MET A 1 -15.42 -22.11 -15.16
CA MET A 1 -13.96 -22.25 -15.11
C MET A 1 -13.47 -20.86 -14.78
N ASP A 2 -13.02 -20.62 -13.55
CA ASP A 2 -12.43 -19.32 -13.21
C ASP A 2 -11.15 -19.17 -14.05
N ASP A 3 -10.98 -18.04 -14.75
CA ASP A 3 -9.77 -17.74 -15.51
C ASP A 3 -8.57 -17.62 -14.55
N VAL A 4 -7.82 -18.72 -14.42
CA VAL A 4 -6.60 -18.76 -13.63
C VAL A 4 -5.54 -17.97 -14.38
N SER A 5 -5.12 -16.85 -13.81
CA SER A 5 -4.03 -16.03 -14.35
C SER A 5 -2.70 -16.38 -13.66
N ILE A 6 -1.59 -16.21 -14.37
CA ILE A 6 -0.23 -16.40 -13.83
C ILE A 6 0.35 -15.03 -13.50
N PHE A 7 0.86 -14.87 -12.29
CA PHE A 7 1.57 -13.66 -11.87
C PHE A 7 2.93 -13.57 -12.57
N GLY A 8 3.12 -12.58 -13.43
CA GLY A 8 4.37 -12.34 -14.18
C GLY A 8 4.67 -10.85 -14.30
N PHE A 9 5.92 -10.50 -14.60
CA PHE A 9 6.33 -9.11 -14.81
C PHE A 9 5.94 -8.65 -16.22
N THR A 10 5.14 -7.60 -16.31
CA THR A 10 4.83 -6.91 -17.55
C THR A 10 5.46 -5.52 -17.50
N TYR A 11 5.96 -5.04 -18.63
CA TYR A 11 6.48 -3.69 -18.74
C TYR A 11 6.07 -3.09 -20.08
N GLU A 12 5.22 -2.09 -20.04
CA GLU A 12 4.92 -1.22 -21.18
C GLU A 12 5.85 -0.03 -21.10
N SER A 13 6.87 -0.02 -21.96
CA SER A 13 7.80 1.09 -22.06
C SER A 13 7.16 2.26 -22.81
N ASP A 14 7.51 3.48 -22.41
CA ASP A 14 7.28 4.69 -23.21
C ASP A 14 8.17 4.71 -24.48
N ASP A 15 9.12 3.78 -24.58
CA ASP A 15 10.01 3.62 -25.74
C ASP A 15 9.46 2.65 -26.80
N ALA A 16 9.66 3.01 -28.06
CA ALA A 16 9.15 2.28 -29.22
C ALA A 16 9.78 0.90 -29.40
N SER A 17 11.03 0.67 -28.95
CA SER A 17 11.72 -0.62 -29.15
C SER A 17 11.23 -1.73 -28.22
N ARG A 18 10.62 -1.38 -27.08
CA ARG A 18 10.07 -2.32 -26.10
C ARG A 18 11.05 -3.37 -25.56
N VAL A 19 12.38 -3.17 -25.67
CA VAL A 19 13.41 -4.15 -25.29
C VAL A 19 13.26 -4.60 -23.83
N LEU A 20 13.11 -3.68 -22.86
CA LEU A 20 12.90 -4.06 -21.46
C LEU A 20 11.60 -4.88 -21.28
N GLY A 21 10.53 -4.54 -22.00
CA GLY A 21 9.27 -5.30 -21.98
C GLY A 21 9.46 -6.75 -22.44
N LEU A 22 10.18 -6.94 -23.56
CA LEU A 22 10.53 -8.26 -24.07
C LEU A 22 11.44 -9.02 -23.10
N TYR A 23 12.43 -8.36 -22.50
CA TYR A 23 13.30 -8.97 -21.48
C TYR A 23 12.49 -9.44 -20.26
N MET A 24 11.59 -8.60 -19.75
CA MET A 24 10.73 -8.94 -18.60
C MET A 24 9.83 -10.15 -18.90
N GLN A 25 9.28 -10.21 -20.11
CA GLN A 25 8.37 -11.26 -20.56
C GLN A 25 9.08 -12.60 -20.83
N HIS A 26 10.21 -12.55 -21.54
CA HIS A 26 10.85 -13.76 -22.09
C HIS A 26 12.02 -14.27 -21.25
N ILE A 27 12.68 -13.40 -20.47
CA ILE A 27 13.82 -13.76 -19.62
C ILE A 27 13.44 -13.69 -18.14
N ALA A 28 13.12 -12.50 -17.63
CA ALA A 28 12.98 -12.25 -16.19
C ALA A 28 11.87 -13.07 -15.53
N SER A 29 10.72 -13.19 -16.21
CA SER A 29 9.54 -13.94 -15.73
C SER A 29 9.56 -15.43 -16.10
N LYS A 30 10.65 -15.93 -16.70
CA LYS A 30 10.78 -17.31 -17.18
C LYS A 30 11.92 -18.05 -16.49
N LYS A 31 12.96 -18.42 -17.23
CA LYS A 31 14.03 -19.28 -16.72
C LYS A 31 14.97 -18.54 -15.77
N LEU A 32 15.04 -17.20 -15.84
CA LEU A 32 15.82 -16.42 -14.89
C LEU A 32 15.29 -16.56 -13.45
N CYS A 33 14.01 -16.88 -13.23
CA CYS A 33 13.45 -17.10 -11.88
C CYS A 33 14.23 -18.13 -11.06
N ALA A 34 14.93 -19.09 -11.70
CA ALA A 34 15.81 -20.03 -11.01
C ALA A 34 16.92 -19.31 -10.20
N TYR A 35 17.31 -18.11 -10.61
CA TYR A 35 18.36 -17.32 -9.96
C TYR A 35 17.94 -16.80 -8.58
N LYS A 36 16.64 -16.81 -8.25
CA LYS A 36 16.13 -16.48 -6.90
C LYS A 36 16.66 -17.44 -5.82
N SER A 37 17.13 -18.62 -6.22
CA SER A 37 17.72 -19.61 -5.31
C SER A 37 19.19 -19.35 -4.98
N PHE A 38 19.87 -18.48 -5.74
CA PHE A 38 21.27 -18.11 -5.49
C PHE A 38 21.31 -16.83 -4.66
N ILE A 39 21.59 -16.96 -3.37
CA ILE A 39 21.67 -15.83 -2.43
C ILE A 39 23.11 -15.33 -2.33
N HIS A 40 23.29 -14.03 -2.47
CA HIS A 40 24.58 -13.37 -2.35
C HIS A 40 25.10 -13.37 -0.90
N THR A 41 26.42 -13.30 -0.78
CA THR A 41 27.15 -13.17 0.49
C THR A 41 28.01 -11.90 0.48
N GLY A 42 28.51 -11.46 1.64
CA GLY A 42 29.37 -10.27 1.74
C GLY A 42 28.59 -8.96 1.63
N GLY A 43 29.03 -8.03 0.78
CA GLY A 43 28.45 -6.68 0.67
C GLY A 43 27.00 -6.63 0.19
N LYS A 44 26.54 -7.66 -0.52
CA LYS A 44 25.17 -7.82 -1.06
C LYS A 44 24.40 -8.93 -0.33
N MET A 45 24.77 -9.21 0.92
CA MET A 45 24.30 -10.41 1.62
C MET A 45 22.78 -10.43 1.76
N GLY A 46 22.17 -11.59 1.48
CA GLY A 46 20.72 -11.81 1.59
C GLY A 46 19.92 -11.48 0.32
N GLU A 47 20.48 -10.70 -0.60
CA GLU A 47 19.88 -10.45 -1.91
C GLU A 47 20.03 -11.67 -2.84
N SER A 48 19.04 -11.90 -3.70
CA SER A 48 19.13 -12.97 -4.71
C SER A 48 19.82 -12.48 -5.98
N LEU A 49 20.52 -13.38 -6.68
CA LEU A 49 21.13 -13.07 -7.98
C LEU A 49 20.09 -12.56 -8.99
N TRP A 50 18.84 -13.03 -8.91
CA TRP A 50 17.74 -12.51 -9.71
C TRP A 50 17.48 -11.03 -9.41
N SER A 51 17.29 -10.65 -8.14
CA SER A 51 17.01 -9.27 -7.73
C SER A 51 18.12 -8.33 -8.19
N HIS A 52 19.35 -8.77 -7.96
CA HIS A 52 20.56 -8.11 -8.42
C HIS A 52 20.50 -7.83 -9.93
N VAL A 53 20.39 -8.86 -10.78
CA VAL A 53 20.32 -8.70 -12.25
C VAL A 53 19.20 -7.74 -12.67
N ILE A 54 18.03 -7.81 -12.05
CA ILE A 54 16.90 -6.96 -12.40
C ILE A 54 17.14 -5.49 -12.02
N ASN A 55 17.76 -5.22 -10.87
CA ASN A 55 18.18 -3.86 -10.51
C ASN A 55 19.13 -3.30 -11.58
N LEU A 56 20.14 -4.07 -11.98
CA LEU A 56 21.13 -3.65 -12.97
C LEU A 56 20.50 -3.35 -14.34
N VAL A 57 19.68 -4.27 -14.86
CA VAL A 57 18.99 -4.09 -16.16
C VAL A 57 18.09 -2.86 -16.15
N THR A 58 17.36 -2.64 -15.06
CA THR A 58 16.45 -1.50 -14.97
C THR A 58 17.16 -0.15 -14.76
N ILE A 59 18.38 -0.14 -14.22
CA ILE A 59 19.26 1.05 -14.20
C ILE A 59 19.75 1.39 -15.60
N VAL A 60 20.17 0.38 -16.38
CA VAL A 60 20.56 0.60 -17.77
C VAL A 60 19.39 1.14 -18.59
N GLU A 61 18.18 0.63 -18.39
CA GLU A 61 16.98 1.21 -19.04
C GLU A 61 16.79 2.68 -18.66
N LYS A 62 17.00 3.05 -17.39
CA LYS A 62 16.89 4.45 -16.95
C LYS A 62 17.91 5.38 -17.61
N LEU A 63 19.12 4.89 -17.84
CA LEU A 63 20.20 5.67 -18.44
C LEU A 63 20.22 5.58 -19.97
N ARG A 64 19.40 4.70 -20.55
CA ARG A 64 19.40 4.38 -21.98
C ARG A 64 19.41 5.60 -22.89
N ARG A 65 18.56 6.58 -22.61
CA ARG A 65 18.42 7.80 -23.44
C ARG A 65 19.69 8.65 -23.43
N LEU A 66 20.39 8.73 -22.29
CA LEU A 66 21.65 9.49 -22.19
C LEU A 66 22.76 8.91 -23.07
N PHE A 67 22.75 7.60 -23.26
CA PHE A 67 23.75 6.88 -24.05
C PHE A 67 23.30 6.58 -25.49
N GLU A 68 22.08 7.02 -25.85
CA GLU A 68 21.45 6.80 -27.16
C GLU A 68 21.48 5.32 -27.59
N LEU A 69 21.21 4.39 -26.66
CA LEU A 69 21.37 2.97 -26.94
C LEU A 69 20.39 2.47 -28.01
N THR A 70 20.93 1.78 -29.01
CA THR A 70 20.16 1.01 -29.99
C THR A 70 19.52 -0.23 -29.36
N GLU A 71 18.54 -0.84 -30.04
CA GLU A 71 17.86 -2.05 -29.57
C GLU A 71 18.83 -3.24 -29.38
N ARG A 72 19.83 -3.33 -30.26
CA ARG A 72 20.86 -4.37 -30.25
C ARG A 72 21.84 -4.18 -29.10
N GLU A 73 22.31 -2.95 -28.88
CA GLU A 73 23.17 -2.63 -27.74
C GLU A 73 22.47 -2.90 -26.42
N MET A 74 21.20 -2.48 -26.29
CA MET A 74 20.40 -2.75 -25.10
C MET A 74 20.19 -4.25 -24.89
N SER A 75 19.89 -5.01 -25.95
CA SER A 75 19.74 -6.46 -25.88
C SER A 75 21.04 -7.17 -25.44
N CYS A 76 22.18 -6.76 -25.99
CA CYS A 76 23.49 -7.29 -25.60
C CYS A 76 23.83 -6.95 -24.15
N LEU A 77 23.58 -5.71 -23.70
CA LEU A 77 23.77 -5.30 -22.31
C LEU A 77 22.88 -6.10 -21.36
N CYS A 78 21.59 -6.29 -21.67
CA CYS A 78 20.69 -7.10 -20.86
C CYS A 78 21.21 -8.53 -20.66
N LEU A 79 21.68 -9.18 -21.73
CA LEU A 79 22.23 -10.54 -21.64
C LEU A 79 23.59 -10.58 -20.92
N ALA A 80 24.46 -9.60 -21.18
CA ALA A 80 25.75 -9.48 -20.50
C ALA A 80 25.56 -9.27 -18.99
N ILE A 81 24.66 -8.37 -18.58
CA ILE A 81 24.29 -8.15 -17.18
C ILE A 81 23.69 -9.41 -16.56
N THR A 82 22.87 -10.15 -17.30
CA THR A 82 22.27 -11.39 -16.79
C THR A 82 23.35 -12.41 -16.39
N LEU A 83 24.49 -12.41 -17.06
CA LEU A 83 25.55 -13.39 -16.89
C LEU A 83 26.85 -12.84 -16.27
N HIS A 84 26.93 -11.55 -15.95
CA HIS A 84 28.18 -10.94 -15.47
C HIS A 84 28.73 -11.55 -14.18
N ASP A 85 27.87 -12.20 -13.39
CA ASP A 85 28.23 -12.93 -12.17
C ASP A 85 28.04 -14.45 -12.34
N ILE A 86 28.32 -15.00 -13.53
CA ILE A 86 28.13 -16.42 -13.89
C ILE A 86 28.81 -17.40 -12.92
N ASN A 87 29.89 -16.99 -12.25
CA ASN A 87 30.59 -17.78 -11.24
C ASN A 87 29.79 -17.96 -9.93
N LYS A 88 28.65 -17.28 -9.77
CA LYS A 88 27.71 -17.51 -8.66
C LYS A 88 26.78 -18.69 -8.91
N LEU A 89 26.59 -19.08 -10.17
CA LEU A 89 25.72 -20.20 -10.54
C LEU A 89 26.35 -21.51 -10.12
N SER A 90 25.54 -22.43 -9.58
CA SER A 90 26.03 -23.73 -9.10
C SER A 90 26.75 -24.55 -10.18
N ALA A 91 26.33 -24.44 -11.44
CA ALA A 91 26.90 -25.16 -12.58
C ALA A 91 28.34 -24.75 -12.92
N TYR A 92 28.70 -23.48 -12.67
CA TYR A 92 30.01 -22.94 -13.07
C TYR A 92 30.84 -22.44 -11.89
N GLY A 93 30.22 -22.24 -10.73
CA GLY A 93 30.79 -21.64 -9.53
C GLY A 93 31.44 -22.61 -8.56
N LYS A 94 31.23 -23.93 -8.72
CA LYS A 94 31.82 -24.95 -7.85
C LYS A 94 32.48 -26.07 -8.66
N GLN A 95 33.69 -26.45 -8.26
CA GLN A 95 34.36 -27.66 -8.75
C GLN A 95 33.70 -28.91 -8.14
N SER A 96 34.00 -30.09 -8.71
CA SER A 96 33.53 -31.39 -8.20
C SER A 96 33.90 -31.68 -6.74
N ASN A 97 34.94 -31.01 -6.22
CA ASN A 97 35.38 -31.07 -4.82
C ASN A 97 34.71 -30.02 -3.90
N GLY A 98 33.76 -29.23 -4.43
CA GLY A 98 33.04 -28.18 -3.71
C GLY A 98 33.76 -26.82 -3.62
N ARG A 99 34.98 -26.68 -4.15
CA ARG A 99 35.72 -25.40 -4.13
C ARG A 99 35.14 -24.39 -5.12
N ALA A 100 35.16 -23.11 -4.72
CA ALA A 100 34.72 -22.02 -5.58
C ALA A 100 35.60 -21.88 -6.83
N VAL A 101 34.97 -21.68 -7.98
CA VAL A 101 35.63 -21.44 -9.26
C VAL A 101 35.87 -19.93 -9.41
N SER A 102 37.05 -19.55 -9.87
CA SER A 102 37.35 -18.13 -10.16
C SER A 102 36.47 -17.64 -11.32
N TYR A 103 36.16 -16.34 -11.35
CA TYR A 103 35.38 -15.76 -12.45
C TYR A 103 35.99 -16.10 -13.82
N ALA A 104 37.33 -16.02 -13.97
CA ALA A 104 38.06 -16.37 -15.19
C ALA A 104 37.67 -17.72 -15.80
N ASN A 105 37.53 -18.72 -14.93
CA ASN A 105 37.31 -20.10 -15.34
C ASN A 105 35.82 -20.40 -15.52
N ALA A 106 34.94 -19.62 -14.88
CA ALA A 106 33.50 -19.73 -15.05
C ALA A 106 33.04 -18.99 -16.32
N ALA A 107 33.58 -17.79 -16.56
CA ALA A 107 33.27 -16.90 -17.65
C ALA A 107 34.04 -17.27 -18.94
N VAL A 108 33.93 -18.51 -19.41
CA VAL A 108 34.43 -18.92 -20.73
C VAL A 108 33.28 -18.92 -21.74
N LEU A 109 33.58 -18.70 -23.03
CA LEU A 109 32.57 -18.60 -24.10
C LEU A 109 31.62 -19.80 -24.15
N GLU A 110 32.12 -21.01 -23.89
CA GLU A 110 31.33 -22.23 -23.86
C GLU A 110 30.24 -22.16 -22.76
N HIS A 111 30.62 -21.80 -21.53
CA HIS A 111 29.67 -21.67 -20.43
C HIS A 111 28.66 -20.54 -20.65
N VAL A 112 29.11 -19.40 -21.20
CA VAL A 112 28.21 -18.29 -21.56
C VAL A 112 27.18 -18.76 -22.57
N ARG A 113 27.60 -19.47 -23.62
CA ARG A 113 26.68 -20.02 -24.63
C ARG A 113 25.71 -21.03 -24.01
N SER A 114 26.20 -21.94 -23.17
CA SER A 114 25.37 -22.95 -22.49
C SER A 114 24.31 -22.30 -21.61
N GLU A 115 24.67 -21.25 -20.87
CA GLU A 115 23.72 -20.56 -19.99
C GLU A 115 22.69 -19.74 -20.77
N LEU A 116 23.08 -19.06 -21.86
CA LEU A 116 22.12 -18.38 -22.75
C LEU A 116 21.11 -19.36 -23.37
N LEU A 117 21.55 -20.55 -23.76
CA LEU A 117 20.65 -21.62 -24.22
C LEU A 117 19.73 -22.11 -23.09
N ALA A 118 20.24 -22.27 -21.86
CA ALA A 118 19.45 -22.68 -20.70
C ALA A 118 18.38 -21.64 -20.34
N LEU A 119 18.69 -20.35 -20.49
CA LEU A 119 17.77 -19.22 -20.30
C LEU A 119 16.76 -19.07 -21.44
N GLN A 120 16.93 -19.78 -22.56
CA GLN A 120 16.06 -19.72 -23.74
C GLN A 120 15.96 -18.28 -24.29
N VAL A 121 17.09 -17.64 -24.56
CA VAL A 121 17.12 -16.22 -24.95
C VAL A 121 16.60 -15.93 -26.37
N GLU A 122 16.39 -16.95 -27.20
CA GLU A 122 15.96 -16.82 -28.60
C GLU A 122 14.69 -15.96 -28.80
N PRO A 123 13.59 -16.11 -28.02
CA PRO A 123 12.41 -15.27 -28.20
C PRO A 123 12.62 -13.81 -27.78
N PHE A 124 13.67 -13.52 -27.01
CA PHE A 124 14.04 -12.15 -26.62
C PHE A 124 14.97 -11.52 -27.66
N PHE A 125 16.03 -12.23 -28.05
CA PHE A 125 17.04 -11.74 -28.99
C PHE A 125 17.44 -12.85 -29.97
N PRO A 126 16.73 -13.03 -31.10
CA PRO A 126 16.93 -14.17 -32.01
C PRO A 126 18.34 -14.26 -32.62
N GLU A 127 19.02 -13.12 -32.78
CA GLU A 127 20.35 -13.07 -33.37
C GLU A 127 21.49 -13.16 -32.33
N TRP A 128 21.19 -13.50 -31.06
CA TRP A 128 22.15 -13.49 -29.95
C TRP A 128 23.43 -14.30 -30.20
N GLU A 129 23.35 -15.42 -30.93
CA GLU A 129 24.54 -16.25 -31.22
C GLU A 129 25.58 -15.49 -32.05
N GLN A 130 25.12 -14.58 -32.92
CA GLN A 130 26.00 -13.72 -33.72
C GLN A 130 26.71 -12.69 -32.85
N TYR A 131 26.05 -12.24 -31.77
CA TYR A 131 26.56 -11.26 -30.81
C TYR A 131 27.23 -11.90 -29.57
N LEU A 132 27.54 -13.20 -29.61
CA LEU A 132 28.12 -13.91 -28.46
C LEU A 132 29.45 -13.27 -27.99
N PHE A 133 30.24 -12.73 -28.91
CA PHE A 133 31.50 -12.04 -28.61
C PHE A 133 31.26 -10.68 -27.95
N ASP A 134 30.30 -9.91 -28.44
CA ASP A 134 29.87 -8.64 -27.83
C ASP A 134 29.35 -8.85 -26.40
N ILE A 135 28.46 -9.83 -26.22
CA ILE A 135 27.90 -10.18 -24.90
C ILE A 135 29.04 -10.56 -23.95
N LYS A 136 29.98 -11.40 -24.40
CA LYS A 136 31.13 -11.83 -23.60
C LYS A 136 32.05 -10.66 -23.24
N TYR A 137 32.34 -9.78 -24.19
CA TYR A 137 33.16 -8.60 -23.94
C TYR A 137 32.54 -7.72 -22.86
N LEU A 138 31.26 -7.37 -23.01
CA LEU A 138 30.52 -6.55 -22.06
C LEU A 138 30.42 -7.23 -20.69
N MET A 139 30.24 -8.55 -20.68
CA MET A 139 30.25 -9.34 -19.45
C MET A 139 31.58 -9.19 -18.70
N ASP A 140 32.73 -9.19 -19.37
CA ASP A 140 34.03 -8.99 -18.71
C ASP A 140 34.35 -7.51 -18.39
N ALA A 141 33.63 -6.59 -19.02
CA ALA A 141 33.83 -5.14 -18.89
C ALA A 141 33.52 -4.61 -17.48
N HIS A 142 32.71 -5.32 -16.68
CA HIS A 142 32.36 -4.93 -15.31
C HIS A 142 33.55 -4.94 -14.34
N GLN A 143 34.59 -5.75 -14.59
CA GLN A 143 35.75 -5.84 -13.70
C GLN A 143 36.73 -4.67 -13.91
N GLU A 144 37.14 -4.00 -12.83
CA GLU A 144 38.06 -2.84 -12.90
C GLU A 144 39.49 -3.21 -13.31
N GLN A 145 39.94 -4.44 -13.02
CA GLN A 145 41.32 -4.91 -13.24
C GLN A 145 41.37 -6.42 -13.52
N SER A 146 40.59 -6.90 -14.51
CA SER A 146 40.60 -8.33 -14.84
C SER A 146 41.73 -8.70 -15.80
N PRO A 147 42.50 -9.77 -15.52
CA PRO A 147 43.35 -10.42 -16.51
C PRO A 147 42.60 -10.89 -17.78
N GLN A 148 41.27 -11.04 -17.75
CA GLN A 148 40.49 -11.38 -18.95
C GLN A 148 40.29 -10.18 -19.88
N GLN A 149 40.25 -8.94 -19.39
CA GLN A 149 40.24 -7.77 -20.29
C GLN A 149 41.53 -7.72 -21.11
N SER A 150 42.65 -8.17 -20.55
CA SER A 150 43.91 -8.35 -21.30
C SER A 150 43.96 -9.60 -22.19
N GLN A 151 42.89 -10.42 -22.24
CA GLN A 151 42.75 -11.57 -23.13
C GLN A 151 41.89 -11.28 -24.37
N HIS A 152 41.22 -10.12 -24.45
CA HIS A 152 40.60 -9.67 -25.69
C HIS A 152 41.68 -9.06 -26.57
N ASP A 153 42.27 -9.89 -27.43
CA ASP A 153 43.17 -9.45 -28.48
C ASP A 153 42.37 -8.86 -29.66
N ASP A 154 43.09 -8.26 -30.62
CA ASP A 154 42.48 -7.69 -31.84
C ASP A 154 41.60 -8.74 -32.56
N ALA A 155 42.00 -10.02 -32.53
CA ALA A 155 41.24 -11.11 -33.14
C ALA A 155 39.92 -11.41 -32.42
N PHE A 156 39.82 -11.17 -31.10
CA PHE A 156 38.56 -11.24 -30.37
C PHE A 156 37.65 -10.07 -30.75
N LEU A 157 38.19 -8.85 -30.78
CA LEU A 157 37.45 -7.64 -31.14
C LEU A 157 36.93 -7.71 -32.59
N ASP A 158 37.72 -8.21 -33.53
CA ASP A 158 37.32 -8.43 -34.93
C ASP A 158 36.10 -9.36 -35.10
N ARG A 159 35.72 -10.10 -34.04
CA ARG A 159 34.54 -10.97 -34.01
C ARG A 159 33.32 -10.34 -33.35
N CYS A 160 33.50 -9.21 -32.68
CA CYS A 160 32.39 -8.39 -32.18
C CYS A 160 31.68 -7.72 -33.37
N LEU A 161 30.37 -7.56 -33.25
CA LEU A 161 29.53 -6.93 -34.28
C LEU A 161 29.11 -5.51 -33.92
N LEU A 162 29.12 -5.17 -32.63
CA LEU A 162 28.94 -3.80 -32.19
C LEU A 162 30.19 -2.98 -32.50
N ASP A 163 30.00 -1.68 -32.70
CA ASP A 163 31.08 -0.73 -32.95
C ASP A 163 32.12 -0.81 -31.81
N HIS A 164 33.40 -0.96 -32.17
CA HIS A 164 34.49 -1.06 -31.20
C HIS A 164 34.54 0.19 -30.31
N ASP A 165 34.34 1.39 -30.86
CA ASP A 165 34.36 2.62 -30.08
C ASP A 165 33.22 2.65 -29.04
N ARG A 166 32.09 2.03 -29.37
CA ARG A 166 30.95 1.89 -28.45
C ARG A 166 31.23 0.86 -27.35
N LEU A 167 31.80 -0.29 -27.71
CA LEU A 167 32.18 -1.36 -26.77
C LEU A 167 33.22 -0.91 -25.76
N GLU A 168 34.33 -0.33 -26.24
CA GLU A 168 35.45 0.10 -25.39
C GLU A 168 35.13 1.37 -24.59
N GLY A 169 34.19 2.17 -25.09
CA GLY A 169 33.72 3.41 -24.49
C GLY A 169 32.41 3.25 -23.70
N PRO A 170 31.29 3.84 -24.18
CA PRO A 170 30.07 4.01 -23.40
C PRO A 170 29.47 2.72 -22.83
N LEU A 171 29.45 1.62 -23.59
CA LEU A 171 28.79 0.39 -23.14
C LEU A 171 29.54 -0.28 -21.98
N ARG A 172 30.88 -0.29 -22.02
CA ARG A 172 31.73 -0.76 -20.91
C ARG A 172 31.52 0.04 -19.64
N TYR A 173 31.44 1.37 -19.74
CA TYR A 173 31.21 2.20 -18.56
C TYR A 173 29.80 2.02 -18.00
N LEU A 174 28.81 1.79 -18.85
CA LEU A 174 27.44 1.54 -18.42
C LEU A 174 27.31 0.21 -17.65
N MET A 175 28.05 -0.84 -18.05
CA MET A 175 28.19 -2.07 -17.26
C MET A 175 28.72 -1.80 -15.85
N LYS A 176 29.73 -0.93 -15.72
CA LYS A 176 30.31 -0.56 -14.42
C LYS A 176 29.36 0.29 -13.58
N VAL A 177 28.62 1.19 -14.20
CA VAL A 177 27.58 1.98 -13.51
C VAL A 177 26.54 1.06 -12.88
N ALA A 178 26.02 0.10 -13.66
CA ALA A 178 25.03 -0.85 -13.18
C ALA A 178 25.56 -1.75 -12.05
N ASP A 179 26.77 -2.30 -12.15
CA ASP A 179 27.31 -3.15 -11.07
C ASP A 179 27.61 -2.34 -9.79
N VAL A 180 28.16 -1.12 -9.92
CA VAL A 180 28.49 -0.27 -8.78
C VAL A 180 27.24 0.16 -8.01
N SER A 181 26.16 0.51 -8.71
CA SER A 181 24.93 1.02 -8.09
C SER A 181 24.29 0.06 -7.10
N ASP A 182 24.41 -1.23 -7.36
CA ASP A 182 23.82 -2.28 -6.52
C ASP A 182 24.51 -2.41 -5.15
N ASN A 183 25.67 -1.78 -4.97
CA ASN A 183 26.29 -1.65 -3.65
C ASN A 183 25.68 -0.53 -2.79
N ALA A 184 24.82 0.33 -3.34
CA ALA A 184 24.18 1.41 -2.60
C ALA A 184 22.87 0.93 -1.96
N HIS A 185 22.82 0.92 -0.62
CA HIS A 185 21.76 0.24 0.14
C HIS A 185 20.84 1.19 0.91
N SER A 186 21.36 2.36 1.29
CA SER A 186 20.61 3.30 2.11
C SER A 186 20.43 4.64 1.43
N GLY A 187 21.37 5.08 0.59
CA GLY A 187 21.43 6.45 0.06
C GLY A 187 21.79 7.50 1.13
N ASP A 188 22.25 7.10 2.33
CA ASP A 188 22.61 8.06 3.37
C ASP A 188 24.06 8.46 3.19
N HIS A 189 24.26 9.51 2.41
CA HIS A 189 25.58 10.01 2.05
C HIS A 189 26.34 10.68 3.21
N LEU A 190 25.80 10.65 4.43
CA LEU A 190 26.59 10.86 5.65
C LEU A 190 27.51 9.67 5.95
N LEU A 191 27.12 8.46 5.52
CA LEU A 191 27.93 7.27 5.62
C LEU A 191 29.03 7.30 4.56
N THR A 192 30.28 7.10 4.99
CA THR A 192 31.46 7.15 4.09
C THR A 192 31.38 6.12 2.97
N HIS A 193 30.82 4.94 3.25
CA HIS A 193 30.65 3.88 2.26
C HIS A 193 29.68 4.27 1.14
N GLU A 194 28.48 4.75 1.48
CA GLU A 194 27.46 5.23 0.52
C GLU A 194 28.00 6.36 -0.34
N LYS A 195 28.68 7.33 0.29
CA LYS A 195 29.33 8.43 -0.43
C LYS A 195 30.35 7.92 -1.46
N HIS A 196 31.18 6.95 -1.08
CA HIS A 196 32.16 6.36 -1.99
C HIS A 196 31.51 5.66 -3.19
N ILE A 197 30.44 4.91 -2.96
CA ILE A 197 29.69 4.22 -4.03
C ILE A 197 29.07 5.23 -4.99
N ARG A 198 28.41 6.27 -4.46
CA ARG A 198 27.85 7.36 -5.25
C ARG A 198 28.90 8.06 -6.12
N ASP A 199 30.04 8.40 -5.53
CA ASP A 199 31.12 9.08 -6.25
C ASP A 199 31.69 8.19 -7.37
N LYS A 200 31.81 6.88 -7.11
CA LYS A 200 32.23 5.88 -8.11
C LYS A 200 31.21 5.69 -9.23
N PHE A 201 29.92 5.65 -8.91
CA PHE A 201 28.84 5.65 -9.89
C PHE A 201 28.96 6.87 -10.81
N ALA A 202 29.01 8.07 -10.21
CA ALA A 202 29.07 9.32 -10.98
C ALA A 202 30.33 9.39 -11.85
N PHE A 203 31.46 8.89 -11.35
CA PHE A 203 32.69 8.78 -12.13
C PHE A 203 32.51 7.91 -13.37
N HIS A 204 31.98 6.69 -13.24
CA HIS A 204 31.78 5.79 -14.39
C HIS A 204 30.74 6.33 -15.37
N LEU A 205 29.64 6.91 -14.88
CA LEU A 205 28.63 7.54 -15.71
C LEU A 205 29.26 8.62 -16.60
N ASN A 206 29.97 9.56 -15.98
CA ASN A 206 30.58 10.68 -16.70
C ASN A 206 31.70 10.25 -17.65
N ALA A 207 32.47 9.20 -17.30
CA ALA A 207 33.45 8.62 -18.21
C ALA A 207 32.80 8.00 -19.44
N GLY A 208 31.67 7.29 -19.27
CA GLY A 208 30.89 6.75 -20.38
C GLY A 208 30.28 7.82 -21.28
N LEU A 209 29.71 8.87 -20.67
CA LEU A 209 29.14 10.01 -21.39
C LEU A 209 30.20 10.77 -22.18
N TYR A 210 31.37 10.98 -21.60
CA TYR A 210 32.51 11.58 -22.30
C TYR A 210 32.92 10.73 -23.51
N ALA A 211 32.99 9.40 -23.34
CA ALA A 211 33.32 8.48 -24.42
C ALA A 211 32.26 8.46 -25.54
N SER A 212 30.98 8.73 -25.24
CA SER A 212 29.93 8.89 -26.25
C SER A 212 29.86 10.29 -26.87
N GLY A 213 30.76 11.20 -26.51
CA GLY A 213 30.74 12.59 -26.98
C GLY A 213 29.60 13.43 -26.40
N HIS A 214 29.00 13.00 -25.28
CA HIS A 214 27.92 13.75 -24.62
C HIS A 214 28.49 15.05 -23.99
N PRO A 215 27.83 16.21 -24.19
CA PRO A 215 28.38 17.50 -23.78
C PRO A 215 28.33 17.75 -22.27
N ASP A 216 27.35 17.15 -21.59
CA ASP A 216 27.12 17.36 -20.17
C ASP A 216 27.71 16.26 -19.29
N HIS A 217 28.18 16.67 -18.12
CA HIS A 217 28.48 15.80 -16.99
C HIS A 217 27.39 15.91 -15.94
N TYR A 218 27.10 14.81 -15.26
CA TYR A 218 26.06 14.70 -14.25
C TYR A 218 26.65 14.55 -12.86
N ARG A 219 25.91 15.07 -11.88
CA ARG A 219 26.14 14.86 -10.45
C ARG A 219 24.86 14.34 -9.81
N PHE A 220 24.98 13.82 -8.60
CA PHE A 220 23.81 13.42 -7.84
C PHE A 220 23.21 14.58 -7.05
N ILE A 221 21.89 14.65 -7.06
CA ILE A 221 21.08 15.36 -6.09
C ILE A 221 20.12 14.34 -5.46
N GLY A 222 19.50 14.68 -4.34
CA GLY A 222 18.49 13.80 -3.79
C GLY A 222 17.81 14.34 -2.57
N TYR A 223 16.91 13.53 -2.04
CA TYR A 223 16.14 13.87 -0.85
C TYR A 223 15.81 12.65 -0.01
N ARG A 224 15.54 12.89 1.27
CA ARG A 224 15.14 11.87 2.25
C ARG A 224 14.08 12.38 3.21
N LEU A 225 13.22 11.48 3.68
CA LEU A 225 12.30 11.67 4.79
C LEU A 225 12.82 10.97 6.04
N ALA A 226 12.74 11.64 7.18
CA ALA A 226 13.20 11.10 8.47
C ALA A 226 12.34 9.96 9.04
N GLU A 227 11.14 9.74 8.50
CA GLU A 227 10.23 8.69 8.94
C GLU A 227 9.32 8.20 7.81
N LEU A 228 8.84 6.97 7.95
CA LEU A 228 7.95 6.30 6.99
C LEU A 228 6.52 6.30 7.51
N ARG A 229 5.58 6.80 6.70
CA ARG A 229 4.15 6.92 7.01
C ARG A 229 3.28 6.15 6.02
N GLY A 230 3.78 5.07 5.44
CA GLY A 230 3.05 4.24 4.49
C GLY A 230 2.70 4.99 3.20
N LEU A 231 1.41 5.03 2.84
CA LEU A 231 0.93 5.61 1.57
C LEU A 231 1.25 7.10 1.43
N LEU A 232 1.23 7.87 2.52
CA LEU A 232 1.57 9.29 2.50
C LEU A 232 3.04 9.51 2.13
N THR A 233 3.94 8.68 2.65
CA THR A 233 5.36 8.71 2.27
C THR A 233 5.53 8.47 0.78
N ASN A 234 4.87 7.45 0.23
CA ASN A 234 4.90 7.18 -1.21
C ASN A 234 4.33 8.34 -2.05
N CYS A 235 3.24 8.96 -1.59
CA CYS A 235 2.67 10.15 -2.25
C CYS A 235 3.68 11.31 -2.27
N ILE A 236 4.36 11.58 -1.15
CA ILE A 236 5.38 12.62 -1.06
C ILE A 236 6.55 12.32 -2.00
N HIS A 237 7.04 11.07 -2.03
CA HIS A 237 8.12 10.69 -2.94
C HIS A 237 7.77 10.95 -4.40
N ASN A 238 6.60 10.47 -4.83
CA ASN A 238 6.15 10.64 -6.20
C ASN A 238 5.92 12.12 -6.55
N GLN A 239 5.38 12.94 -5.65
CA GLN A 239 5.22 14.38 -5.88
C GLN A 239 6.56 15.12 -5.90
N MET A 240 7.54 14.70 -5.10
CA MET A 240 8.87 15.29 -5.09
C MET A 240 9.63 15.02 -6.40
N VAL A 241 9.62 13.77 -6.88
CA VAL A 241 10.23 13.41 -8.17
C VAL A 241 9.58 14.19 -9.30
N ALA A 242 8.24 14.19 -9.37
CA ALA A 242 7.50 14.94 -10.40
C ALA A 242 7.83 16.45 -10.34
N TYR A 243 7.89 17.03 -9.14
CA TYR A 243 8.23 18.43 -8.96
C TYR A 243 9.63 18.79 -9.47
N LEU A 244 10.64 17.97 -9.12
CA LEU A 244 12.02 18.17 -9.61
C LEU A 244 12.12 18.00 -11.12
N GLN A 245 11.42 17.03 -11.70
CA GLN A 245 11.39 16.80 -13.14
C GLN A 245 10.67 17.92 -13.90
N GLU A 246 9.65 18.55 -13.31
CA GLU A 246 9.03 19.73 -13.90
C GLU A 246 9.91 20.97 -13.82
N LEU A 247 10.68 21.11 -12.72
CA LEU A 247 11.56 22.26 -12.52
C LEU A 247 12.77 22.24 -13.47
N TYR A 248 13.37 21.07 -13.69
CA TYR A 248 14.62 20.93 -14.46
C TYR A 248 14.43 20.25 -15.82
N GLY A 249 13.30 19.59 -16.07
CA GLY A 249 13.03 18.76 -17.25
C GLY A 249 13.18 17.26 -16.98
N LYS A 250 12.23 16.45 -17.46
CA LYS A 250 12.20 14.99 -17.22
C LYS A 250 13.41 14.24 -17.82
N ASP A 251 13.90 14.68 -18.99
CA ASP A 251 15.07 14.07 -19.63
C ASP A 251 16.40 14.60 -19.07
N VAL A 252 16.35 15.65 -18.23
CA VAL A 252 17.52 16.29 -17.61
C VAL A 252 17.69 15.84 -16.16
N CYS A 253 16.60 15.78 -15.40
CA CYS A 253 16.57 15.35 -14.01
C CYS A 253 16.07 13.90 -13.93
N ILE A 254 17.02 12.96 -13.85
CA ILE A 254 16.75 11.53 -14.02
C ILE A 254 16.73 10.86 -12.65
N ASP A 255 15.59 10.30 -12.27
CA ASP A 255 15.42 9.48 -11.08
C ASP A 255 16.06 8.10 -11.28
N VAL A 256 16.93 7.67 -10.35
CA VAL A 256 17.72 6.44 -10.53
C VAL A 256 17.51 5.44 -9.40
N LEU A 257 17.74 5.85 -8.14
CA LEU A 257 17.79 4.93 -6.99
C LEU A 257 16.68 5.28 -5.99
N TYR A 258 15.75 4.35 -5.75
CA TYR A 258 14.61 4.52 -4.86
C TYR A 258 14.84 3.74 -3.55
N TYR A 259 15.27 4.44 -2.51
CA TYR A 259 15.43 3.91 -1.15
C TYR A 259 14.17 4.14 -0.32
N PRO A 260 13.88 3.34 0.72
CA PRO A 260 12.66 3.53 1.52
C PRO A 260 12.40 4.97 1.97
N GLU A 261 13.47 5.68 2.33
CA GLU A 261 13.40 7.04 2.86
C GLU A 261 13.54 8.12 1.79
N GLY A 262 13.95 7.83 0.56
CA GLY A 262 14.42 8.86 -0.36
C GLY A 262 14.73 8.40 -1.77
N VAL A 263 14.94 9.36 -2.67
CA VAL A 263 15.31 9.10 -4.07
C VAL A 263 16.56 9.89 -4.43
N ASP A 264 17.48 9.21 -5.11
CA ASP A 264 18.66 9.81 -5.70
C ASP A 264 18.42 10.04 -7.20
N LEU A 265 18.72 11.26 -7.65
CA LEU A 265 18.52 11.72 -9.01
C LEU A 265 19.83 12.25 -9.60
N LEU A 266 19.96 12.21 -10.91
CA LEU A 266 21.04 12.82 -11.67
C LEU A 266 20.61 14.19 -12.20
N LEU A 267 21.50 15.17 -12.09
CA LEU A 267 21.33 16.50 -12.67
C LEU A 267 22.64 16.95 -13.33
N PRO A 268 22.64 17.58 -14.52
CA PRO A 268 23.86 18.08 -15.12
C PRO A 268 24.54 19.14 -14.25
N ILE A 269 25.87 19.12 -14.18
CA ILE A 269 26.72 20.05 -13.43
C ILE A 269 26.44 21.51 -13.84
N THR A 270 26.04 21.73 -15.08
CA THR A 270 25.69 23.04 -15.64
C THR A 270 24.41 23.64 -15.05
N PHE A 271 23.54 22.83 -14.44
CA PHE A 271 22.30 23.30 -13.81
C PHE A 271 22.50 23.55 -12.31
N PRO A 272 22.23 24.77 -11.82
CA PRO A 272 22.27 25.05 -10.39
C PRO A 272 21.10 24.35 -9.71
N PHE A 273 21.38 23.64 -8.62
CA PHE A 273 20.34 23.04 -7.81
C PHE A 273 19.94 24.01 -6.69
N THR A 274 18.65 24.34 -6.62
CA THR A 274 18.12 25.22 -5.59
C THR A 274 16.97 24.56 -4.82
N TRP A 275 17.00 24.70 -3.50
CA TRP A 275 15.92 24.27 -2.63
C TRP A 275 15.63 25.34 -1.57
N THR A 276 14.41 25.84 -1.54
CA THR A 276 13.99 27.00 -0.75
C THR A 276 12.73 26.68 0.05
N ALA A 277 12.39 27.55 1.00
CA ALA A 277 11.13 27.44 1.72
C ALA A 277 9.90 27.56 0.80
N GLU A 278 10.03 28.24 -0.34
CA GLU A 278 8.98 28.33 -1.36
C GLU A 278 8.81 27.00 -2.10
N HIS A 279 9.90 26.36 -2.55
CA HIS A 279 9.87 25.03 -3.15
C HIS A 279 9.19 24.00 -2.23
N ARG A 280 9.50 24.06 -0.93
CA ARG A 280 8.84 23.21 0.09
C ARG A 280 7.35 23.50 0.21
N ALA A 281 6.94 24.77 0.18
CA ALA A 281 5.53 25.15 0.24
C ALA A 281 4.76 24.67 -0.99
N VAL A 282 5.37 24.78 -2.18
CA VAL A 282 4.81 24.25 -3.43
C VAL A 282 4.67 22.72 -3.35
N LEU A 283 5.68 21.99 -2.86
CA LEU A 283 5.58 20.54 -2.66
C LEU A 283 4.42 20.17 -1.72
N ALA A 284 4.28 20.86 -0.59
CA ALA A 284 3.17 20.62 0.34
C ALA A 284 1.81 20.82 -0.36
N GLN A 285 1.66 21.92 -1.09
CA GLN A 285 0.44 22.20 -1.84
C GLN A 285 0.14 21.13 -2.89
N ARG A 286 1.16 20.63 -3.62
CA ARG A 286 0.98 19.57 -4.62
C ARG A 286 0.52 18.26 -4.01
N VAL A 287 1.10 17.86 -2.87
CA VAL A 287 0.67 16.65 -2.15
C VAL A 287 -0.78 16.78 -1.69
N GLU A 288 -1.18 17.93 -1.15
CA GLU A 288 -2.57 18.19 -0.74
C GLU A 288 -3.53 18.16 -1.93
N GLN A 289 -3.21 18.88 -3.01
CA GLN A 289 -3.99 18.86 -4.25
C GLN A 289 -4.13 17.45 -4.82
N LYS A 290 -3.06 16.65 -4.72
CA LYS A 290 -3.09 15.27 -5.19
C LYS A 290 -4.05 14.42 -4.37
N ILE A 291 -3.98 14.51 -3.03
CA ILE A 291 -4.92 13.82 -2.13
C ILE A 291 -6.36 14.27 -2.38
N ALA A 292 -6.60 15.59 -2.49
CA ALA A 292 -7.92 16.15 -2.79
C ALA A 292 -8.46 15.63 -4.12
N SER A 293 -7.62 15.52 -5.16
CA SER A 293 -8.02 14.94 -6.45
C SER A 293 -8.43 13.46 -6.34
N MET A 294 -7.78 12.69 -5.47
CA MET A 294 -8.17 11.30 -5.20
C MET A 294 -9.50 11.24 -4.44
N GLN A 295 -9.69 12.11 -3.44
CA GLN A 295 -10.95 12.24 -2.72
C GLN A 295 -12.10 12.58 -3.67
N LEU A 296 -11.90 13.54 -4.56
CA LEU A 296 -12.92 13.97 -5.52
C LEU A 296 -13.33 12.83 -6.45
N LYS A 297 -12.37 12.03 -6.93
CA LYS A 297 -12.64 10.83 -7.74
C LYS A 297 -13.44 9.77 -6.98
N GLN A 298 -13.37 9.74 -5.65
CA GLN A 298 -14.04 8.77 -4.77
C GLN A 298 -15.06 9.44 -3.85
N ILE A 299 -15.63 10.58 -4.27
CA ILE A 299 -16.52 11.38 -3.43
C ILE A 299 -17.73 10.60 -2.90
N SER A 300 -18.21 9.61 -3.66
CA SER A 300 -19.31 8.72 -3.26
C SER A 300 -19.00 7.93 -1.99
N GLN A 301 -17.73 7.70 -1.65
CA GLN A 301 -17.34 7.05 -0.40
C GLN A 301 -17.54 7.94 0.85
N PHE A 302 -17.78 9.24 0.65
CA PHE A 302 -17.93 10.24 1.69
C PHE A 302 -19.39 10.73 1.83
N VAL A 303 -20.28 10.33 0.93
CA VAL A 303 -21.72 10.58 1.01
C VAL A 303 -22.43 9.24 1.18
N LYS A 304 -23.00 8.97 2.36
CA LYS A 304 -23.56 7.64 2.71
C LYS A 304 -24.97 7.73 3.29
N ALA A 305 -25.80 6.78 2.90
CA ALA A 305 -27.07 6.51 3.57
C ALA A 305 -26.83 5.88 4.96
N ARG A 306 -27.58 6.33 5.97
CA ARG A 306 -27.55 5.80 7.35
C ARG A 306 -28.98 5.60 7.88
N PRO A 307 -29.15 4.91 9.03
CA PRO A 307 -30.46 4.79 9.68
C PRO A 307 -31.11 6.13 10.09
N HIS A 308 -30.32 7.20 10.12
CA HIS A 308 -30.74 8.56 10.46
C HIS A 308 -30.69 9.54 9.26
N GLY A 309 -30.77 9.01 8.04
CA GLY A 309 -30.74 9.78 6.80
C GLY A 309 -29.38 9.74 6.09
N ILE A 310 -29.24 10.53 5.05
CA ILE A 310 -27.99 10.67 4.29
C ILE A 310 -27.06 11.62 5.06
N SER A 311 -25.79 11.23 5.17
CA SER A 311 -24.73 12.01 5.82
C SER A 311 -23.61 12.32 4.83
N VAL A 312 -23.09 13.55 4.88
CA VAL A 312 -21.92 14.01 4.11
C VAL A 312 -20.75 14.15 5.09
N ASP A 313 -19.65 13.45 4.84
CA ASP A 313 -18.40 13.59 5.61
C ASP A 313 -17.70 14.91 5.23
N THR A 314 -17.06 15.59 6.18
CA THR A 314 -16.27 16.82 5.93
C THR A 314 -15.22 16.62 4.84
N ALA A 315 -14.67 15.40 4.73
CA ALA A 315 -13.75 15.03 3.67
C ALA A 315 -14.31 15.18 2.24
N ALA A 316 -15.64 15.18 2.07
CA ALA A 316 -16.26 15.47 0.78
C ALA A 316 -16.10 16.95 0.39
N LEU A 317 -16.30 17.88 1.33
CA LEU A 317 -16.10 19.32 1.11
C LEU A 317 -14.62 19.63 0.89
N GLU A 318 -13.75 19.00 1.67
CA GLU A 318 -12.30 19.18 1.60
C GLU A 318 -11.68 18.65 0.30
N SER A 319 -12.39 17.77 -0.42
CA SER A 319 -11.96 17.26 -1.72
C SER A 319 -11.97 18.32 -2.83
N GLY A 320 -12.53 19.50 -2.57
CA GLY A 320 -12.78 20.54 -3.59
C GLY A 320 -13.99 20.24 -4.47
N ALA A 321 -14.85 19.30 -4.07
CA ALA A 321 -16.10 19.04 -4.75
C ALA A 321 -17.03 20.23 -4.66
N SER A 322 -17.71 20.53 -5.78
CA SER A 322 -18.75 21.54 -5.80
C SER A 322 -19.98 21.06 -5.00
N LEU A 323 -20.77 22.01 -4.48
CA LEU A 323 -21.99 21.68 -3.74
C LEU A 323 -22.97 20.91 -4.64
N GLU A 324 -23.07 21.27 -5.91
CA GLU A 324 -23.90 20.58 -6.92
C GLU A 324 -23.49 19.10 -7.03
N LYS A 325 -22.18 18.81 -7.02
CA LYS A 325 -21.72 17.42 -7.09
C LYS A 325 -22.09 16.62 -5.84
N ILE A 326 -22.01 17.24 -4.66
CA ILE A 326 -22.38 16.60 -3.38
C ILE A 326 -23.89 16.35 -3.34
N PHE A 327 -24.68 17.35 -3.73
CA PHE A 327 -26.14 17.25 -3.72
C PHE A 327 -26.65 16.27 -4.77
N SER A 328 -26.04 16.19 -5.95
CA SER A 328 -26.35 15.18 -6.96
C SER A 328 -26.12 13.74 -6.44
N LEU A 329 -25.13 13.52 -5.56
CA LEU A 329 -24.94 12.22 -4.90
C LEU A 329 -25.99 11.96 -3.83
N MET A 330 -26.34 12.97 -3.03
CA MET A 330 -27.43 12.87 -2.05
C MET A 330 -28.75 12.56 -2.76
N TYR A 331 -29.02 13.24 -3.88
CA TYR A 331 -30.14 13.02 -4.78
C TYR A 331 -30.17 11.56 -5.23
N GLY A 332 -29.09 11.06 -5.84
CA GLY A 332 -29.06 9.68 -6.37
C GLY A 332 -29.24 8.61 -5.28
N ILE A 333 -28.77 8.87 -4.05
CA ILE A 333 -29.00 7.99 -2.91
C ILE A 333 -30.47 8.02 -2.46
N ALA A 334 -31.08 9.21 -2.40
CA ALA A 334 -32.49 9.36 -2.03
C ALA A 334 -33.40 8.74 -3.10
N GLU A 335 -33.15 9.02 -4.37
CA GLU A 335 -33.91 8.52 -5.53
C GLU A 335 -33.88 6.99 -5.61
N GLY A 336 -32.68 6.40 -5.41
CA GLY A 336 -32.48 4.95 -5.45
C GLY A 336 -32.99 4.19 -4.21
N LYS A 337 -33.51 4.88 -3.18
CA LYS A 337 -33.96 4.25 -1.95
C LYS A 337 -35.32 3.58 -2.13
N ILE A 338 -35.41 2.32 -1.69
CA ILE A 338 -36.63 1.51 -1.72
C ILE A 338 -37.10 1.28 -0.27
N TYR A 339 -38.34 1.67 0.04
CA TYR A 339 -38.89 1.58 1.39
C TYR A 339 -39.71 0.30 1.57
N ARG A 340 -39.02 -0.77 1.99
CA ARG A 340 -39.65 -2.06 2.31
C ARG A 340 -40.69 -1.92 3.41
N LEU A 341 -41.73 -2.76 3.37
CA LEU A 341 -42.84 -2.76 4.33
C LEU A 341 -42.35 -2.84 5.78
N GLU A 342 -41.44 -3.76 6.09
CA GLU A 342 -40.87 -3.94 7.44
C GLU A 342 -40.23 -2.65 7.99
N TRP A 343 -39.52 -1.91 7.13
CA TRP A 343 -38.91 -0.64 7.53
C TRP A 343 -39.97 0.41 7.85
N ARG A 344 -41.04 0.47 7.04
CA ARG A 344 -42.16 1.41 7.23
C ARG A 344 -42.89 1.11 8.54
N GLU A 345 -43.23 -0.14 8.78
CA GLU A 345 -43.89 -0.58 10.01
C GLU A 345 -43.05 -0.24 11.25
N GLN A 346 -41.74 -0.53 11.21
CA GLN A 346 -40.82 -0.18 12.29
C GLN A 346 -40.79 1.34 12.52
N ARG A 347 -40.70 2.14 11.45
CA ARG A 347 -40.60 3.60 11.56
C ARG A 347 -41.92 4.22 12.03
N GLU A 348 -43.05 3.69 11.58
CA GLU A 348 -44.38 4.10 12.02
C GLU A 348 -44.58 3.81 13.51
N ALA A 349 -44.18 2.64 14.00
CA ALA A 349 -44.23 2.32 15.42
C ALA A 349 -43.40 3.29 16.27
N LEU A 350 -42.21 3.69 15.80
CA LEU A 350 -41.37 4.68 16.48
C LEU A 350 -42.00 6.09 16.49
N VAL A 351 -42.61 6.52 15.38
CA VAL A 351 -43.33 7.81 15.31
C VAL A 351 -44.56 7.80 16.23
N ARG A 352 -45.32 6.70 16.25
CA ARG A 352 -46.45 6.52 17.19
C ARG A 352 -45.98 6.64 18.64
N SER A 353 -44.87 5.97 18.98
CA SER A 353 -44.29 6.04 20.32
C SER A 353 -43.88 7.46 20.72
N ASP A 354 -43.34 8.27 19.79
CA ASP A 354 -43.04 9.69 20.07
C ASP A 354 -44.29 10.51 20.36
N LEU A 355 -45.33 10.32 19.54
CA LEU A 355 -46.61 11.00 19.69
C LEU A 355 -47.29 10.63 21.01
N GLU A 356 -47.31 9.35 21.36
CA GLU A 356 -47.83 8.85 22.63
C GLU A 356 -47.05 9.39 23.83
N LEU A 357 -45.71 9.41 23.75
CA LEU A 357 -44.86 10.01 24.77
C LEU A 357 -45.15 11.50 24.93
N ALA A 358 -45.35 12.23 23.82
CA ALA A 358 -45.69 13.64 23.86
C ALA A 358 -47.01 13.89 24.59
N LEU A 359 -48.04 13.04 24.41
CA LEU A 359 -49.32 13.14 25.12
C LEU A 359 -49.21 12.99 26.65
N THR A 360 -48.13 12.39 27.15
CA THR A 360 -47.91 12.26 28.60
C THR A 360 -47.42 13.55 29.25
N ARG A 361 -47.02 14.56 28.46
CA ARG A 361 -46.47 15.80 29.00
C ARG A 361 -47.57 16.72 29.54
N PRO A 362 -47.42 17.25 30.76
CA PRO A 362 -48.46 18.07 31.41
C PRO A 362 -48.59 19.49 30.83
N ASP A 363 -47.63 19.93 30.00
CA ASP A 363 -47.53 21.27 29.41
C ASP A 363 -48.05 21.37 27.97
N LEU A 364 -48.73 20.33 27.44
CA LEU A 364 -49.22 20.36 26.07
C LEU A 364 -50.38 21.34 25.87
N SER A 365 -50.32 22.14 24.81
CA SER A 365 -51.46 22.96 24.42
C SER A 365 -52.63 22.09 23.92
N PRO A 366 -53.90 22.50 24.15
CA PRO A 366 -55.07 21.75 23.68
C PRO A 366 -55.06 21.50 22.16
N PHE A 367 -54.61 22.49 21.39
CA PHE A 367 -54.46 22.39 19.94
C PHE A 367 -53.47 21.29 19.54
N LEU A 368 -52.29 21.26 20.16
CA LEU A 368 -51.29 20.24 19.87
C LEU A 368 -51.77 18.84 20.30
N GLN A 369 -52.48 18.74 21.42
CA GLN A 369 -53.06 17.48 21.89
C GLN A 369 -54.10 16.92 20.89
N GLU A 370 -54.96 17.78 20.35
CA GLU A 370 -55.92 17.42 19.30
C GLU A 370 -55.21 16.92 18.04
N ARG A 371 -54.19 17.65 17.56
CA ARG A 371 -53.42 17.26 16.37
C ARG A 371 -52.68 15.93 16.53
N ILE A 372 -52.08 15.68 17.69
CA ILE A 372 -51.42 14.40 17.98
C ILE A 372 -52.46 13.27 18.00
N THR A 373 -53.61 13.49 18.64
CA THR A 373 -54.69 12.49 18.69
C THR A 373 -55.20 12.17 17.29
N ASP A 374 -55.36 13.17 16.42
CA ASP A 374 -55.77 12.97 15.03
C ASP A 374 -54.72 12.22 14.21
N ALA A 375 -53.43 12.52 14.41
CA ALA A 375 -52.35 11.77 13.77
C ALA A 375 -52.36 10.29 14.20
N LEU A 376 -52.55 10.01 15.49
CA LEU A 376 -52.60 8.64 16.03
C LEU A 376 -53.81 7.83 15.53
N ARG A 377 -54.92 8.50 15.19
CA ARG A 377 -56.12 7.86 14.60
C ARG A 377 -55.92 7.40 13.15
N LYS A 378 -54.95 7.96 12.42
CA LYS A 378 -54.69 7.53 11.04
C LYS A 378 -54.26 6.06 11.03
N PRO A 379 -54.74 5.23 10.08
CA PRO A 379 -54.30 3.84 9.96
C PRO A 379 -52.81 3.75 9.61
N HIS A 380 -52.33 4.67 8.78
CA HIS A 380 -50.92 4.86 8.46
C HIS A 380 -50.54 6.32 8.74
N ILE A 381 -49.54 6.51 9.60
CA ILE A 381 -49.03 7.85 9.92
C ILE A 381 -47.98 8.30 8.90
N LEU A 382 -47.25 7.35 8.32
CA LEU A 382 -46.29 7.61 7.25
C LEU A 382 -46.94 7.38 5.89
N SER A 383 -46.50 8.15 4.88
CA SER A 383 -46.98 8.02 3.51
C SER A 383 -46.76 6.61 2.95
N LEU A 384 -47.71 6.11 2.17
CA LEU A 384 -47.58 4.84 1.44
C LEU A 384 -46.81 4.99 0.12
N GLU A 385 -46.68 6.21 -0.39
CA GLU A 385 -46.00 6.48 -1.65
C GLU A 385 -44.49 6.63 -1.46
N ASP A 386 -43.70 5.86 -2.22
CA ASP A 386 -42.24 5.90 -2.13
C ASP A 386 -41.70 7.30 -2.44
N ASP A 387 -42.25 7.98 -3.45
CA ASP A 387 -41.75 9.29 -3.89
C ASP A 387 -41.95 10.37 -2.82
N VAL A 388 -43.02 10.29 -2.04
CA VAL A 388 -43.23 11.16 -0.86
C VAL A 388 -42.14 10.90 0.18
N LEU A 389 -41.86 9.64 0.51
CA LEU A 389 -40.81 9.29 1.46
C LEU A 389 -39.40 9.68 0.98
N LYS A 390 -39.14 9.62 -0.33
CA LYS A 390 -37.88 10.11 -0.93
C LYS A 390 -37.70 11.62 -0.71
N ARG A 391 -38.75 12.44 -0.84
CA ARG A 391 -38.69 13.87 -0.48
C ARG A 391 -38.34 14.08 0.99
N GLY A 392 -38.97 13.30 1.87
CA GLY A 392 -38.64 13.30 3.30
C GLY A 392 -37.17 12.93 3.57
N GLU A 393 -36.64 11.90 2.91
CA GLU A 393 -35.22 11.53 3.01
C GLU A 393 -34.30 12.66 2.55
N PHE A 394 -34.62 13.30 1.43
CA PHE A 394 -33.77 14.35 0.85
C PHE A 394 -33.80 15.63 1.71
N LEU A 395 -34.96 15.99 2.27
CA LEU A 395 -35.05 17.04 3.28
C LEU A 395 -34.19 16.72 4.52
N LEU A 396 -34.25 15.48 5.01
CA LEU A 396 -33.43 15.05 6.15
C LEU A 396 -31.94 15.16 5.83
N ALA A 397 -31.56 14.78 4.61
CA ALA A 397 -30.20 14.91 4.10
C ALA A 397 -29.74 16.37 4.11
N TYR A 398 -30.57 17.30 3.61
CA TYR A 398 -30.27 18.73 3.62
C TYR A 398 -30.12 19.30 5.02
N ARG A 399 -31.05 18.95 5.91
CA ARG A 399 -30.97 19.36 7.32
C ARG A 399 -29.70 18.84 7.99
N ASN A 400 -29.31 17.59 7.73
CA ASN A 400 -28.08 17.03 8.27
C ASN A 400 -26.85 17.76 7.72
N PHE A 401 -26.84 18.09 6.42
CA PHE A 401 -25.80 18.91 5.81
C PHE A 401 -25.67 20.28 6.49
N LEU A 402 -26.78 20.99 6.67
CA LEU A 402 -26.82 22.27 7.37
C LEU A 402 -26.29 22.17 8.81
N LYS A 403 -26.72 21.16 9.54
CA LYS A 403 -26.30 20.94 10.93
C LYS A 403 -24.81 20.64 11.03
N ASP A 404 -24.29 19.80 10.14
CA ASP A 404 -22.93 19.28 10.25
C ASP A 404 -21.90 20.25 9.64
N HIS A 405 -22.26 20.98 8.58
CA HIS A 405 -21.33 21.82 7.80
C HIS A 405 -21.65 23.31 7.79
N GLN A 406 -22.83 23.74 8.24
CA GLN A 406 -23.25 25.16 8.23
C GLN A 406 -23.66 25.66 9.63
N SER A 407 -23.24 24.96 10.69
CA SER A 407 -23.65 25.27 12.05
C SER A 407 -23.18 26.65 12.54
N ALA A 408 -22.05 27.15 12.04
CA ALA A 408 -21.50 28.44 12.43
C ALA A 408 -22.30 29.59 11.81
N GLN A 409 -22.63 29.46 10.52
CA GLN A 409 -23.46 30.36 9.74
C GLN A 409 -24.84 30.47 10.38
N LEU A 410 -25.49 29.33 10.62
CA LEU A 410 -26.79 29.24 11.28
C LEU A 410 -26.80 29.90 12.67
N ARG A 411 -25.79 29.63 13.49
CA ARG A 411 -25.65 30.28 14.81
C ARG A 411 -25.47 31.79 14.71
N ALA A 412 -24.76 32.28 13.70
CA ALA A 412 -24.54 33.72 13.51
C ALA A 412 -25.84 34.46 13.19
N ILE A 413 -26.73 33.83 12.41
CA ILE A 413 -28.05 34.37 12.06
C ILE A 413 -29.18 33.94 13.02
N LYS A 414 -28.84 33.20 14.09
CA LYS A 414 -29.77 32.68 15.11
C LYS A 414 -30.90 31.80 14.54
N GLN A 415 -30.55 30.89 13.64
CA GLN A 415 -31.48 29.92 13.08
C GLN A 415 -31.06 28.49 13.43
N ASP A 416 -32.02 27.58 13.61
CA ASP A 416 -31.74 26.14 13.66
C ASP A 416 -31.80 25.51 12.26
N ALA A 417 -31.12 24.38 12.08
CA ALA A 417 -31.09 23.65 10.81
C ALA A 417 -32.49 23.16 10.40
N TRP A 418 -33.35 22.74 11.34
CA TRP A 418 -34.73 22.38 11.03
C TRP A 418 -35.56 23.60 10.62
N ASP A 419 -35.51 24.67 11.40
CA ASP A 419 -36.28 25.88 11.11
C ASP A 419 -35.97 26.44 9.71
N ARG A 420 -34.70 26.37 9.28
CA ARG A 420 -34.30 26.77 7.93
C ARG A 420 -34.84 25.81 6.87
N ALA A 421 -34.64 24.51 7.05
CA ALA A 421 -35.11 23.50 6.09
C ALA A 421 -36.64 23.52 5.90
N LEU A 422 -37.41 23.66 6.99
CA LEU A 422 -38.88 23.72 6.93
C LEU A 422 -39.38 24.99 6.24
N ARG A 423 -38.74 26.13 6.48
CA ARG A 423 -39.07 27.40 5.79
C ARG A 423 -38.79 27.35 4.30
N LEU A 424 -37.66 26.74 3.90
CA LEU A 424 -37.29 26.60 2.49
C LEU A 424 -38.40 25.88 1.70
N PHE A 425 -38.94 24.81 2.28
CA PHE A 425 -40.00 24.01 1.64
C PHE A 425 -41.41 24.41 2.07
N ALA A 426 -41.60 25.63 2.59
CA ALA A 426 -42.90 26.19 2.96
C ALA A 426 -43.80 25.24 3.78
N VAL A 427 -43.21 24.46 4.69
CA VAL A 427 -43.97 23.59 5.59
C VAL A 427 -44.88 24.44 6.49
N PRO A 428 -46.16 24.09 6.69
CA PRO A 428 -47.09 24.92 7.46
C PRO A 428 -46.61 25.20 8.88
N VAL A 429 -46.38 26.48 9.20
CA VAL A 429 -45.83 26.94 10.50
C VAL A 429 -46.77 26.58 11.66
N GLU A 430 -48.07 26.46 11.40
CA GLU A 430 -49.07 26.06 12.39
C GLU A 430 -48.85 24.62 12.89
N LEU A 431 -48.14 23.79 12.10
CA LEU A 431 -47.84 22.40 12.42
C LEU A 431 -46.45 22.21 13.05
N ASP A 432 -45.62 23.26 13.15
CA ASP A 432 -44.30 23.17 13.79
C ASP A 432 -44.33 22.55 15.21
N PRO A 433 -45.28 22.92 16.10
CA PRO A 433 -45.36 22.29 17.42
C PRO A 433 -45.59 20.77 17.36
N LEU A 434 -46.24 20.27 16.30
CA LEU A 434 -46.45 18.84 16.06
C LEU A 434 -45.17 18.17 15.58
N TYR A 435 -44.40 18.77 14.67
CA TYR A 435 -43.18 18.14 14.18
C TYR A 435 -42.07 18.10 15.23
N VAL A 436 -42.00 19.11 16.12
CA VAL A 436 -40.96 19.21 17.15
C VAL A 436 -41.01 18.06 18.15
N VAL A 437 -42.19 17.47 18.41
CA VAL A 437 -42.30 16.32 19.34
C VAL A 437 -41.79 15.02 18.73
N ILE A 438 -41.69 14.93 17.41
CA ILE A 438 -41.09 13.80 16.72
C ILE A 438 -39.57 13.90 16.78
N ASP A 439 -38.93 12.78 17.06
CA ASP A 439 -37.48 12.67 17.08
C ASP A 439 -36.86 13.16 15.75
N PRO A 440 -35.81 13.99 15.81
CA PRO A 440 -35.18 14.60 14.64
C PRO A 440 -34.79 13.62 13.53
N TYR A 441 -34.51 12.35 13.83
CA TYR A 441 -34.07 11.37 12.83
C TYR A 441 -35.22 10.72 12.07
N ARG A 442 -36.46 10.91 12.50
CA ARG A 442 -37.66 10.39 11.82
C ARG A 442 -38.69 11.46 11.45
N ARG A 443 -38.51 12.68 11.96
CA ARG A 443 -39.34 13.86 11.67
C ARG A 443 -39.60 14.09 10.17
N ALA A 444 -38.57 13.97 9.35
CA ALA A 444 -38.67 14.23 7.91
C ALA A 444 -39.65 13.28 7.18
N TYR A 445 -39.70 12.01 7.60
CA TYR A 445 -40.63 11.03 7.02
C TYR A 445 -42.07 11.28 7.48
N PHE A 446 -42.24 11.75 8.73
CA PHE A 446 -43.55 12.06 9.29
C PHE A 446 -44.20 13.27 8.61
N LEU A 447 -43.41 14.31 8.31
CA LEU A 447 -43.91 15.50 7.63
C LEU A 447 -43.87 15.41 6.10
N ALA A 448 -43.48 14.26 5.54
CA ALA A 448 -43.25 14.12 4.11
C ALA A 448 -44.50 14.39 3.26
N ASP A 449 -45.69 14.05 3.77
CA ASP A 449 -46.98 14.34 3.13
C ASP A 449 -47.32 15.84 3.11
N ASP A 450 -46.74 16.63 4.03
CA ASP A 450 -46.95 18.08 4.14
C ASP A 450 -45.92 18.87 3.31
N LEU A 451 -44.96 18.20 2.68
CA LEU A 451 -44.03 18.83 1.74
C LEU A 451 -44.72 19.19 0.42
N PRO A 452 -44.31 20.28 -0.24
CA PRO A 452 -44.84 20.64 -1.54
C PRO A 452 -44.60 19.52 -2.56
N GLN A 453 -45.52 19.39 -3.52
CA GLN A 453 -45.41 18.41 -4.61
C GLN A 453 -44.36 18.86 -5.63
N MET A 454 -43.11 18.79 -5.20
CA MET A 454 -41.93 19.12 -6.00
C MET A 454 -41.18 17.84 -6.37
N SER A 455 -40.50 17.85 -7.50
CA SER A 455 -39.55 16.80 -7.84
C SER A 455 -38.30 16.91 -6.96
N LEU A 456 -37.52 15.83 -6.86
CA LEU A 456 -36.23 15.90 -6.15
C LEU A 456 -35.26 16.87 -6.84
N ASP A 457 -35.34 17.05 -8.17
CA ASP A 457 -34.51 18.00 -8.93
C ASP A 457 -34.84 19.47 -8.56
N GLU A 458 -36.13 19.76 -8.41
CA GLU A 458 -36.59 21.08 -7.94
C GLU A 458 -36.14 21.32 -6.49
N MET A 459 -36.24 20.30 -5.62
CA MET A 459 -35.73 20.40 -4.25
C MET A 459 -34.22 20.64 -4.21
N GLU A 460 -33.44 19.97 -5.07
CA GLU A 460 -31.99 20.18 -5.14
C GLU A 460 -31.65 21.61 -5.54
N THR A 461 -32.36 22.14 -6.55
CA THR A 461 -32.19 23.51 -7.03
C THR A 461 -32.47 24.54 -5.92
N GLU A 462 -33.57 24.38 -5.18
CA GLU A 462 -33.92 25.27 -4.06
C GLU A 462 -32.93 25.16 -2.90
N MET A 463 -32.43 23.95 -2.57
CA MET A 463 -31.43 23.76 -1.51
C MET A 463 -30.10 24.44 -1.85
N LEU A 464 -29.64 24.31 -3.09
CA LEU A 464 -28.42 24.97 -3.54
C LEU A 464 -28.57 26.50 -3.50
N ALA A 465 -29.72 27.02 -3.96
CA ALA A 465 -30.03 28.44 -3.87
C ALA A 465 -30.08 28.94 -2.41
N ASP A 466 -30.65 28.16 -1.49
CA ASP A 466 -30.70 28.49 -0.06
C ASP A 466 -29.31 28.52 0.59
N LEU A 467 -28.40 27.63 0.21
CA LEU A 467 -27.01 27.66 0.69
C LEU A 467 -26.27 28.91 0.23
N HIS A 468 -26.47 29.35 -1.01
CA HIS A 468 -25.93 30.62 -1.48
C HIS A 468 -26.49 31.80 -0.67
N ALA A 469 -27.81 31.82 -0.45
CA ALA A 469 -28.46 32.86 0.36
C ALA A 469 -28.00 32.83 1.83
N LEU A 470 -27.71 31.66 2.40
CA LEU A 470 -27.17 31.52 3.76
C LEU A 470 -25.79 32.17 3.88
N GLU A 471 -24.92 31.96 2.89
CA GLU A 471 -23.59 32.55 2.87
C GLU A 471 -23.66 34.08 2.76
N GLU A 472 -24.52 34.62 1.89
CA GLU A 472 -24.75 36.07 1.80
C GLU A 472 -25.23 36.67 3.14
N GLN A 473 -26.24 36.05 3.77
CA GLN A 473 -26.74 36.47 5.08
C GLN A 473 -25.65 36.43 6.16
N PHE A 474 -24.77 35.42 6.10
CA PHE A 474 -23.66 35.30 7.03
C PHE A 474 -22.63 36.42 6.84
N GLN A 475 -22.26 36.74 5.60
CA GLN A 475 -21.35 37.84 5.29
C GLN A 475 -21.92 39.20 5.75
N ASP A 476 -23.22 39.43 5.57
CA ASP A 476 -23.91 40.64 6.07
C ASP A 476 -23.82 40.77 7.60
N VAL A 477 -24.02 39.67 8.34
CA VAL A 477 -23.86 39.69 9.80
C VAL A 477 -22.41 39.96 10.21
N MET A 478 -21.44 39.43 9.46
CA MET A 478 -20.02 39.61 9.75
C MET A 478 -19.54 41.04 9.45
N THR A 479 -19.99 41.66 8.36
CA THR A 479 -19.66 43.06 8.03
C THR A 479 -20.22 44.04 9.08
N VAL A 480 -21.47 43.85 9.52
CA VAL A 480 -22.08 44.66 10.59
C VAL A 480 -21.31 44.54 11.91
N ARG A 481 -20.81 43.34 12.24
CA ARG A 481 -20.00 43.11 13.45
C ARG A 481 -18.62 43.76 13.35
N GLN A 482 -17.99 43.76 12.18
CA GLN A 482 -16.71 44.43 11.96
C GLN A 482 -16.85 45.96 11.99
N GLY A 483 -17.91 46.51 11.39
CA GLY A 483 -18.22 47.95 11.45
C GLY A 483 -18.45 48.45 12.88
N LYS A 484 -19.15 47.67 13.72
CA LYS A 484 -19.32 48.00 15.15
C LYS A 484 -18.02 47.92 15.95
N LYS A 485 -17.09 47.00 15.62
CA LYS A 485 -15.76 46.95 16.26
C LYS A 485 -14.83 48.07 15.82
N ALA A 486 -14.97 48.60 14.60
CA ALA A 486 -14.19 49.74 14.12
C ALA A 486 -14.60 51.07 14.81
N GLN A 487 -15.87 51.22 15.20
CA GLN A 487 -16.34 52.38 15.98
C GLN A 487 -16.04 52.30 17.50
N GLN A 488 -15.47 51.20 17.98
CA GLN A 488 -15.25 50.95 19.41
C GLN A 488 -13.77 50.69 19.80
N LYS A 489 -12.82 51.32 19.09
CA LYS A 489 -11.39 51.33 19.49
C LYS A 489 -10.85 52.75 19.69
N GLN A 490 -10.89 53.23 20.93
CA GLN A 490 -9.80 54.02 21.52
C GLN A 490 -8.66 53.07 21.94
N PRO A 491 -7.39 53.53 21.99
CA PRO A 491 -6.23 52.66 21.99
C PRO A 491 -5.90 52.18 23.40
N HIS A 492 -6.34 50.98 23.78
CA HIS A 492 -5.65 50.22 24.82
C HIS A 492 -5.70 48.71 24.52
N ALA A 493 -4.51 48.12 24.47
CA ALA A 493 -4.19 46.70 24.50
C ALA A 493 -4.96 45.81 23.50
N ALA A 494 -4.43 45.72 22.28
CA ALA A 494 -4.74 44.64 21.35
C ALA A 494 -4.17 43.31 21.90
N GLN A 495 -4.97 42.59 22.67
CA GLN A 495 -4.85 41.14 22.78
C GLN A 495 -5.95 40.49 21.95
N SER A 496 -5.48 39.62 21.05
CA SER A 496 -6.17 38.97 19.95
C SER A 496 -7.31 38.07 20.40
N LEU A 497 -8.54 38.54 20.19
CA LEU A 497 -9.68 37.65 19.88
C LEU A 497 -9.59 37.33 18.39
N SER A 498 -8.68 36.42 18.03
CA SER A 498 -8.79 35.74 16.74
C SER A 498 -10.03 34.87 16.81
N THR A 499 -11.03 35.26 16.03
CA THR A 499 -12.04 34.34 15.53
C THR A 499 -11.31 33.11 15.01
N LYS A 500 -11.49 31.97 15.68
CA LYS A 500 -11.26 30.65 15.11
C LYS A 500 -12.19 30.53 13.92
N GLY A 501 -11.78 31.10 12.78
CA GLY A 501 -12.34 30.77 11.49
C GLY A 501 -12.13 29.27 11.29
N GLU A 502 -13.12 28.65 10.69
CA GLU A 502 -13.03 27.31 10.13
C GLU A 502 -11.96 27.34 9.02
N GLU A 503 -10.70 27.37 9.42
CA GLU A 503 -9.59 26.96 8.57
C GLU A 503 -9.84 25.48 8.27
N SER A 504 -9.84 25.13 6.97
CA SER A 504 -9.97 23.74 6.52
C SER A 504 -9.08 22.83 7.36
N VAL A 505 -9.58 21.66 7.75
CA VAL A 505 -8.84 20.74 8.63
C VAL A 505 -7.54 20.27 7.98
N PHE A 506 -7.45 20.38 6.65
CA PHE A 506 -6.20 20.41 5.89
C PHE A 506 -5.75 21.84 5.65
N THR A 507 -4.93 22.39 6.54
CA THR A 507 -4.17 23.60 6.20
C THR A 507 -2.80 23.20 5.67
N SER A 508 -2.42 23.76 4.51
CA SER A 508 -1.06 23.72 3.93
C SER A 508 0.04 23.92 4.97
N SER A 509 -0.27 24.64 6.05
CA SER A 509 0.60 24.84 7.21
C SER A 509 1.08 23.55 7.88
N SER A 510 0.24 22.53 8.04
CA SER A 510 0.58 21.31 8.79
C SER A 510 1.50 20.38 8.01
N LEU A 511 1.24 20.19 6.72
CA LEU A 511 2.11 19.41 5.85
C LEU A 511 3.43 20.15 5.58
N ARG A 512 3.38 21.48 5.47
CA ARG A 512 4.60 22.30 5.37
C ARG A 512 5.49 22.16 6.61
N ASP A 513 4.92 22.26 7.82
CA ASP A 513 5.65 22.05 9.07
C ASP A 513 6.20 20.62 9.17
N TYR A 514 5.42 19.63 8.72
CA TYR A 514 5.89 18.24 8.61
C TYR A 514 7.12 18.11 7.70
N LEU A 515 7.05 18.62 6.47
CA LEU A 515 8.15 18.57 5.51
C LEU A 515 9.35 19.38 6.01
N GLU A 516 9.12 20.49 6.72
CA GLU A 516 10.20 21.28 7.30
C GLU A 516 11.04 20.50 8.32
N ARG A 517 10.41 19.63 9.11
CA ARG A 517 11.07 18.83 10.13
C ARG A 517 11.69 17.54 9.57
N ASN A 518 11.04 16.95 8.57
CA ASN A 518 11.35 15.58 8.14
C ASN A 518 11.99 15.47 6.75
N LEU A 519 11.88 16.48 5.87
CA LEU A 519 12.44 16.42 4.52
C LEU A 519 13.85 17.03 4.49
N ARG A 520 14.84 16.19 4.18
CA ARG A 520 16.22 16.59 3.91
C ARG A 520 16.48 16.54 2.42
N ILE A 521 17.11 17.58 1.90
CA ILE A 521 17.58 17.65 0.52
C ILE A 521 19.11 17.72 0.51
N TRP A 522 19.75 17.20 -0.52
CA TRP A 522 21.20 17.27 -0.69
C TRP A 522 21.60 17.41 -2.16
N ASP A 523 22.80 17.98 -2.38
CA ASP A 523 23.51 18.06 -3.66
C ASP A 523 24.94 17.53 -3.42
N SER A 524 25.47 16.76 -4.37
CA SER A 524 26.84 16.25 -4.33
C SER A 524 27.89 17.27 -4.77
N ASP A 525 27.47 18.39 -5.34
CA ASP A 525 28.36 19.51 -5.66
C ASP A 525 29.12 19.97 -4.39
N PRO A 526 30.47 19.93 -4.39
CA PRO A 526 31.29 20.38 -3.26
C PRO A 526 31.05 21.83 -2.84
N ASP A 527 30.63 22.67 -3.80
CA ASP A 527 30.40 24.11 -3.60
C ASP A 527 28.95 24.42 -3.20
N ALA A 528 28.06 23.43 -3.19
CA ALA A 528 26.67 23.61 -2.78
C ALA A 528 26.51 23.82 -1.26
N VAL A 529 25.45 24.53 -0.89
CA VAL A 529 25.07 24.75 0.52
C VAL A 529 24.84 23.40 1.19
N ARG A 530 25.61 23.12 2.25
CA ARG A 530 25.52 21.86 3.01
C ARG A 530 24.07 21.57 3.43
N ALA A 531 23.64 20.34 3.20
CA ALA A 531 22.33 19.86 3.64
C ALA A 531 22.06 20.21 5.10
N VAL A 532 20.90 20.80 5.38
CA VAL A 532 20.46 21.07 6.75
C VAL A 532 20.26 19.73 7.47
N PRO A 533 20.88 19.50 8.64
CA PRO A 533 20.69 18.25 9.38
C PRO A 533 19.23 18.11 9.81
N LEU A 534 18.72 16.87 9.74
CA LEU A 534 17.38 16.53 10.23
C LEU A 534 17.29 16.84 11.73
N GLN A 535 16.20 17.48 12.15
CA GLN A 535 15.91 17.58 13.58
C GLN A 535 15.53 16.21 14.11
N VAL A 536 16.46 15.57 14.82
CA VAL A 536 16.17 14.31 15.51
C VAL A 536 15.09 14.59 16.57
N ASN A 537 13.95 13.92 16.45
CA ASN A 537 12.89 14.01 17.43
C ASN A 537 13.41 13.54 18.81
N SER A 538 13.51 14.47 19.76
CA SER A 538 13.91 14.16 21.14
C SER A 538 12.84 13.31 21.81
N PHE A 539 13.13 12.02 22.02
CA PHE A 539 12.27 11.11 22.78
C PHE A 539 11.88 11.71 24.14
N ARG A 540 12.84 12.38 24.81
CA ARG A 540 12.60 13.02 26.10
C ARG A 540 11.56 14.13 26.02
N ASP A 541 11.58 14.94 24.96
CA ASP A 541 10.60 16.01 24.78
C ASP A 541 9.23 15.47 24.35
N ASN A 542 9.20 14.42 23.52
CA ASN A 542 7.98 13.71 23.19
C ASN A 542 7.33 13.06 24.42
N LEU A 543 8.14 12.40 25.27
CA LEU A 543 7.67 11.79 26.52
C LEU A 543 7.19 12.84 27.51
N ARG A 544 7.91 13.97 27.67
CA ARG A 544 7.47 15.09 28.53
C ARG A 544 6.12 15.65 28.10
N ARG A 545 5.90 15.85 26.80
CA ARG A 545 4.59 16.24 26.26
C ARG A 545 3.53 15.16 26.51
N TYR A 546 3.89 13.89 26.32
CA TYR A 546 3.00 12.75 26.56
C TYR A 546 2.63 12.55 28.03
N VAL A 547 3.42 13.02 28.98
CA VAL A 547 3.11 12.90 30.41
C VAL A 547 2.39 14.15 30.94
N ASP A 548 2.40 15.27 30.21
CA ASP A 548 1.71 16.50 30.61
C ASP A 548 0.18 16.30 30.63
N ALA A 549 -0.37 16.18 31.84
CA ALA A 549 -1.79 15.99 32.10
C ALA A 549 -2.63 17.24 31.81
N LYS A 550 -2.01 18.42 31.65
CA LYS A 550 -2.71 19.68 31.36
C LYS A 550 -3.07 19.84 29.88
N ARG A 551 -2.58 18.95 29.02
CA ARG A 551 -2.77 19.00 27.56
C ARG A 551 -2.99 17.60 26.95
N PRO A 552 -4.00 16.84 27.41
CA PRO A 552 -4.24 15.47 26.91
C PRO A 552 -4.62 15.43 25.41
N ASP A 553 -5.02 16.57 24.85
CA ASP A 553 -5.44 16.81 23.47
C ASP A 553 -4.35 17.38 22.55
N ALA A 554 -3.20 17.78 23.08
CA ALA A 554 -2.16 18.45 22.30
C ALA A 554 -1.21 17.52 21.53
N GLN A 555 -1.36 16.19 21.65
CA GLN A 555 -0.48 15.23 21.00
C GLN A 555 -1.27 14.19 20.23
N CYS A 556 -0.79 13.88 19.02
CA CYS A 556 -1.40 12.84 18.19
C CYS A 556 -1.29 11.48 18.90
N CYS A 557 -2.42 10.81 19.11
CA CYS A 557 -2.47 9.50 19.76
C CYS A 557 -1.93 8.36 18.88
N TYR A 558 -1.69 8.62 17.59
CA TYR A 558 -1.16 7.63 16.65
C TYR A 558 0.36 7.67 16.55
N CYS A 559 0.92 8.84 16.24
CA CYS A 559 2.36 8.98 15.98
C CYS A 559 3.12 9.75 17.08
N GLY A 560 2.45 10.22 18.13
CA GLY A 560 3.10 11.00 19.18
C GLY A 560 3.65 12.37 18.74
N SER A 561 3.32 12.82 17.52
CA SER A 561 3.79 14.10 16.99
C SER A 561 3.29 15.30 17.82
N SER A 562 4.12 16.35 17.86
CA SER A 562 3.77 17.67 18.44
C SER A 562 2.97 18.56 17.50
N LEU A 563 2.69 18.10 16.28
CA LEU A 563 1.72 18.76 15.41
C LEU A 563 0.38 18.84 16.14
N ARG A 564 -0.35 19.94 15.90
CA ARG A 564 -1.68 20.15 16.46
C ARG A 564 -2.57 18.95 16.12
N ALA A 565 -3.08 18.30 17.15
CA ALA A 565 -4.04 17.22 17.04
C ALA A 565 -5.44 17.77 17.29
N GLU A 566 -6.42 17.14 16.69
CA GLU A 566 -7.82 17.52 16.81
C GLU A 566 -8.68 16.28 17.02
N GLU A 567 -9.88 16.50 17.57
CA GLU A 567 -10.85 15.43 17.78
C GLU A 567 -11.24 14.79 16.45
N TRP A 568 -11.18 13.47 16.40
CA TRP A 568 -11.50 12.63 15.27
C TRP A 568 -12.46 11.53 15.76
N MET A 569 -13.60 11.41 15.09
CA MET A 569 -14.68 10.50 15.49
C MET A 569 -14.56 9.16 14.77
N ALA A 570 -15.10 8.09 15.37
CA ALA A 570 -15.10 6.74 14.81
C ALA A 570 -15.56 6.68 13.35
N MET A 571 -16.53 7.52 12.96
CA MET A 571 -17.04 7.61 11.59
C MET A 571 -16.02 8.06 10.55
N GLN A 572 -15.01 8.82 10.96
CA GLN A 572 -13.97 9.38 10.09
C GLN A 572 -12.77 8.43 9.98
N VAL A 573 -12.67 7.47 10.89
CA VAL A 573 -11.62 6.46 10.94
C VAL A 573 -11.89 5.38 9.86
N PRO A 574 -10.87 4.96 9.10
CA PRO A 574 -10.98 3.81 8.19
C PRO A 574 -11.53 2.55 8.87
N ALA A 575 -12.34 1.78 8.15
CA ALA A 575 -13.01 0.60 8.69
C ALA A 575 -12.08 -0.49 9.25
N ASN A 576 -10.82 -0.52 8.81
CA ASN A 576 -9.74 -1.42 9.24
C ASN A 576 -9.12 -1.04 10.60
N ILE A 577 -9.38 0.17 11.09
CA ILE A 577 -8.74 0.72 12.28
C ILE A 577 -9.73 0.64 13.44
N GLY A 578 -9.63 -0.44 14.22
CA GLY A 578 -10.45 -0.65 15.40
C GLY A 578 -10.34 0.52 16.37
N VAL A 579 -11.46 1.18 16.69
CA VAL A 579 -11.45 2.40 17.50
C VAL A 579 -10.98 2.15 18.95
N GLN A 580 -11.03 0.89 19.39
CA GLN A 580 -10.48 0.44 20.67
C GLN A 580 -8.94 0.42 20.72
N SER A 581 -8.24 0.46 19.57
CA SER A 581 -6.78 0.37 19.49
C SER A 581 -6.06 1.71 19.66
N PHE A 582 -6.79 2.81 19.92
CA PHE A 582 -6.23 4.16 20.01
C PHE A 582 -6.56 4.80 21.36
N SER A 583 -5.53 5.37 21.99
CA SER A 583 -5.53 6.13 23.25
C SER A 583 -5.55 5.33 24.56
N ASN A 584 -4.43 5.45 25.30
CA ASN A 584 -4.29 5.11 26.72
C ASN A 584 -4.75 6.25 27.65
N ARG A 585 -5.39 7.32 27.13
CA ARG A 585 -5.70 8.57 27.85
C ARG A 585 -7.18 8.91 27.94
N LEU A 586 -8.06 8.10 27.35
CA LEU A 586 -9.51 8.29 27.43
C LEU A 586 -10.11 7.21 28.31
N GLU A 587 -11.18 7.55 29.05
CA GLU A 587 -11.84 6.61 29.96
C GLU A 587 -12.29 5.35 29.21
N GLY A 588 -11.69 4.21 29.53
CA GLY A 588 -12.13 2.91 29.05
C GLY A 588 -13.53 2.59 29.60
N GLY A 589 -14.39 1.98 28.79
CA GLY A 589 -15.73 1.55 29.22
C GLY A 589 -16.82 2.63 29.20
N SER A 590 -16.55 3.84 28.69
CA SER A 590 -17.57 4.85 28.45
C SER A 590 -18.59 4.39 27.39
N SER A 591 -19.88 4.65 27.63
CA SER A 591 -20.97 4.44 26.67
C SER A 591 -20.99 5.45 25.50
N ARG A 592 -20.17 6.51 25.57
CA ARG A 592 -20.04 7.53 24.53
C ARG A 592 -19.21 7.01 23.35
N GLU A 593 -19.53 7.52 22.16
CA GLU A 593 -18.76 7.24 20.95
C GLU A 593 -17.28 7.63 21.16
N PRO A 594 -16.32 6.72 20.91
CA PRO A 594 -14.92 6.98 21.19
C PRO A 594 -14.37 8.10 20.28
N LYS A 595 -13.97 9.21 20.91
CA LYS A 595 -13.25 10.33 20.27
C LYS A 595 -11.74 10.11 20.36
N ARG A 596 -10.94 10.61 19.41
CA ARG A 596 -9.47 10.49 19.45
C ARG A 596 -8.80 11.77 18.96
N ASN A 597 -7.60 12.10 19.46
CA ASN A 597 -6.85 13.27 19.00
C ASN A 597 -5.79 12.86 17.98
N VAL A 598 -5.99 13.22 16.71
CA VAL A 598 -5.11 12.82 15.60
C VAL A 598 -4.62 14.07 14.87
N CYS A 599 -3.32 14.13 14.54
CA CYS A 599 -2.77 15.25 13.77
C CYS A 599 -3.15 15.16 12.29
N ALA A 600 -3.12 16.30 11.59
CA ALA A 600 -3.47 16.40 10.17
C ALA A 600 -2.70 15.42 9.28
N VAL A 601 -1.41 15.22 9.53
CA VAL A 601 -0.56 14.27 8.75
C VAL A 601 -1.05 12.82 8.90
N CYS A 602 -1.39 12.39 10.11
CA CYS A 602 -1.97 11.05 10.31
C CYS A 602 -3.35 10.93 9.67
N ARG A 603 -4.18 11.97 9.73
CA ARG A 603 -5.47 12.00 9.04
C ARG A 603 -5.31 11.85 7.53
N MET A 604 -4.32 12.51 6.91
CA MET A 604 -3.99 12.33 5.49
C MET A 604 -3.63 10.87 5.16
N GLN A 605 -2.80 10.23 5.99
CA GLN A 605 -2.44 8.81 5.80
C GLN A 605 -3.67 7.90 5.84
N PHE A 606 -4.53 8.09 6.84
CA PHE A 606 -5.76 7.29 6.96
C PHE A 606 -6.77 7.56 5.86
N LEU A 607 -6.89 8.81 5.44
CA LEU A 607 -7.71 9.18 4.30
C LEU A 607 -7.21 8.47 3.03
N LEU A 608 -5.90 8.48 2.78
CA LEU A 608 -5.30 7.73 1.67
C LEU A 608 -5.63 6.25 1.75
N GLU A 609 -5.57 5.62 2.92
CA GLU A 609 -6.00 4.22 3.08
C GLU A 609 -7.45 4.01 2.69
N LYS A 610 -8.36 4.86 3.17
CA LYS A 610 -9.79 4.80 2.82
C LYS A 610 -10.01 4.94 1.32
N LEU A 611 -9.23 5.80 0.65
CA LEU A 611 -9.31 6.03 -0.79
C LEU A 611 -8.70 4.92 -1.63
N SER A 612 -7.64 4.29 -1.13
CA SER A 612 -6.81 3.36 -1.90
C SER A 612 -7.39 1.96 -1.99
N TRP A 613 -8.22 1.58 -1.02
CA TRP A 613 -8.68 0.22 -0.82
C TRP A 613 -10.20 0.19 -0.64
N GLN A 614 -10.86 -0.80 -1.23
CA GLN A 614 -12.29 -0.99 -0.98
C GLN A 614 -12.54 -1.41 0.48
N SER A 615 -13.69 -1.00 1.02
CA SER A 615 -14.09 -1.32 2.39
C SER A 615 -14.04 -2.83 2.65
N HIS A 616 -13.20 -3.25 3.59
CA HIS A 616 -13.05 -4.64 4.03
C HIS A 616 -14.21 -5.16 4.88
N LYS A 617 -15.45 -4.76 4.56
CA LYS A 617 -16.66 -5.25 5.23
C LYS A 617 -17.41 -6.19 4.30
N ASP A 618 -17.89 -7.30 4.83
CA ASP A 618 -18.80 -8.16 4.08
C ASP A 618 -20.18 -7.50 3.89
N LYS A 619 -21.07 -8.17 3.16
CA LYS A 619 -22.44 -7.71 2.89
C LYS A 619 -23.29 -7.52 4.16
N HIS A 620 -22.84 -8.05 5.29
CA HIS A 620 -23.50 -7.97 6.60
C HIS A 620 -22.80 -6.96 7.53
N GLY A 621 -21.79 -6.23 7.03
CA GLY A 621 -21.06 -5.21 7.78
C GLY A 621 -19.95 -5.76 8.69
N LYS A 622 -19.64 -7.07 8.61
CA LYS A 622 -18.56 -7.69 9.39
C LYS A 622 -17.21 -7.44 8.73
N GLU A 623 -16.24 -7.03 9.53
CA GLU A 623 -14.88 -6.73 9.06
C GLU A 623 -14.11 -8.02 8.72
N TYR A 624 -13.50 -8.05 7.54
CA TYR A 624 -12.52 -9.06 7.18
C TYR A 624 -11.20 -8.80 7.89
N LEU A 625 -10.51 -9.87 8.27
CA LEU A 625 -9.17 -9.77 8.83
C LEU A 625 -8.20 -9.32 7.73
N THR A 626 -7.63 -8.12 7.88
CA THR A 626 -6.73 -7.51 6.88
C THR A 626 -5.35 -7.25 7.45
N PHE A 627 -4.32 -7.84 6.85
CA PHE A 627 -2.91 -7.55 7.15
C PHE A 627 -2.38 -6.54 6.14
N TYR A 628 -1.24 -5.92 6.40
CA TYR A 628 -0.53 -5.02 5.50
C TYR A 628 0.86 -5.57 5.25
N LEU A 629 1.21 -5.67 3.97
CA LEU A 629 2.54 -6.01 3.50
C LEU A 629 3.26 -4.72 3.16
N HIS A 630 4.35 -4.42 3.88
CA HIS A 630 5.24 -3.31 3.57
C HIS A 630 6.48 -3.86 2.88
N LEU A 631 6.66 -3.53 1.61
CA LEU A 631 7.76 -4.05 0.79
C LEU A 631 8.93 -3.07 0.83
N PHE A 632 10.13 -3.58 1.06
CA PHE A 632 11.38 -2.83 1.13
C PHE A 632 12.40 -3.48 0.18
N PRO A 633 13.22 -2.69 -0.53
CA PRO A 633 14.30 -3.24 -1.34
C PRO A 633 15.42 -3.81 -0.45
N TYR A 634 16.26 -4.67 -1.03
CA TYR A 634 17.53 -5.06 -0.41
C TYR A 634 18.57 -3.93 -0.54
N ALA A 635 18.76 -3.42 -1.75
CA ALA A 635 19.60 -2.26 -2.03
C ALA A 635 18.73 -1.01 -2.31
N HIS A 636 18.02 -1.01 -3.43
CA HIS A 636 17.08 0.04 -3.82
C HIS A 636 16.08 -0.53 -4.83
N PHE A 637 14.98 0.18 -5.09
CA PHE A 637 14.17 -0.05 -6.28
C PHE A 637 14.58 0.92 -7.40
N THR A 638 14.09 0.63 -8.60
CA THR A 638 14.15 1.55 -9.74
C THR A 638 12.72 1.85 -10.20
N GLN A 639 12.49 3.00 -10.82
CA GLN A 639 11.16 3.31 -11.34
C GLN A 639 10.67 2.35 -12.43
N PRO A 640 11.50 1.77 -13.34
CA PRO A 640 11.00 0.79 -14.29
C PRO A 640 10.56 -0.51 -13.60
N LEU A 641 11.26 -0.93 -12.53
CA LEU A 641 10.85 -2.09 -11.74
C LEU A 641 9.51 -1.85 -11.02
N LEU A 642 9.36 -0.71 -10.33
CA LEU A 642 8.12 -0.35 -9.66
C LEU A 642 6.95 -0.22 -10.65
N LEU A 643 7.20 0.35 -11.83
CA LEU A 643 6.20 0.46 -12.89
C LEU A 643 5.82 -0.92 -13.43
N SER A 644 6.81 -1.80 -13.64
CA SER A 644 6.54 -3.17 -14.08
C SER A 644 5.66 -3.92 -13.09
N TRP A 645 5.93 -3.80 -11.78
CA TRP A 645 5.08 -4.39 -10.75
C TRP A 645 3.65 -3.87 -10.81
N TRP A 646 3.49 -2.56 -10.98
CA TRP A 646 2.17 -1.95 -11.11
C TRP A 646 1.43 -2.44 -12.34
N GLN A 647 2.07 -2.41 -13.51
CA GLN A 647 1.47 -2.85 -14.77
C GLN A 647 1.08 -4.32 -14.70
N SER A 648 1.89 -5.17 -14.07
CA SER A 648 1.55 -6.57 -13.80
C SER A 648 0.27 -6.70 -12.99
N VAL A 649 0.15 -5.96 -11.89
CA VAL A 649 -1.04 -5.98 -11.04
C VAL A 649 -2.27 -5.48 -11.79
N GLN A 650 -2.12 -4.45 -12.64
CA GLN A 650 -3.23 -3.92 -13.44
C GLN A 650 -3.70 -4.87 -14.53
N HIS A 651 -2.78 -5.56 -15.21
CA HIS A 651 -3.11 -6.56 -16.23
C HIS A 651 -3.90 -7.75 -15.67
N LEU A 652 -3.77 -8.02 -14.37
CA LEU A 652 -4.48 -9.10 -13.69
C LEU A 652 -5.87 -8.70 -13.18
N LYS A 653 -6.24 -7.41 -13.27
CA LYS A 653 -7.61 -6.95 -12.95
C LYS A 653 -8.53 -7.23 -14.13
N GLN A 654 -9.71 -7.79 -13.88
CA GLN A 654 -10.69 -8.14 -14.91
C GLN A 654 -12.05 -7.43 -14.71
N GLY A 655 -12.05 -6.09 -14.68
CA GLY A 655 -13.26 -5.32 -14.42
C GLY A 655 -13.24 -4.70 -13.02
N ASN A 656 -14.14 -5.12 -12.13
CA ASN A 656 -14.34 -4.49 -10.81
C ASN A 656 -13.60 -5.21 -9.66
N GLU A 657 -12.77 -6.21 -9.95
CA GLU A 657 -11.95 -6.90 -8.95
C GLU A 657 -10.90 -5.96 -8.37
N THR A 658 -10.79 -5.97 -7.05
CA THR A 658 -9.82 -5.12 -6.33
C THR A 658 -8.82 -5.89 -5.51
N ALA A 659 -8.90 -7.23 -5.53
CA ALA A 659 -7.96 -8.11 -4.84
C ALA A 659 -7.52 -9.27 -5.72
N LEU A 660 -6.27 -9.72 -5.50
CA LEU A 660 -5.69 -10.90 -6.15
C LEU A 660 -5.50 -11.99 -5.10
N LEU A 661 -6.28 -13.07 -5.19
CA LEU A 661 -6.10 -14.23 -4.32
C LEU A 661 -4.91 -15.06 -4.81
N ILE A 662 -3.84 -15.01 -4.03
CA ILE A 662 -2.62 -15.80 -4.25
C ILE A 662 -2.86 -17.24 -3.82
N ASN A 663 -2.72 -18.19 -4.76
CA ASN A 663 -2.82 -19.61 -4.44
C ASN A 663 -1.48 -20.14 -3.88
N SER A 664 -1.20 -19.76 -2.63
CA SER A 664 -0.01 -20.23 -1.90
C SER A 664 0.00 -21.74 -1.68
N ARG A 665 -1.17 -22.39 -1.63
CA ARG A 665 -1.31 -23.85 -1.45
C ARG A 665 -0.73 -24.61 -2.64
N ASP A 666 -1.16 -24.27 -3.85
CA ASP A 666 -0.65 -24.91 -5.07
C ASP A 666 0.86 -24.72 -5.18
N TYR A 667 1.34 -23.50 -4.96
CA TYR A 667 2.76 -23.17 -5.02
C TYR A 667 3.59 -24.02 -4.04
N LEU A 668 3.16 -24.11 -2.78
CA LEU A 668 3.85 -24.87 -1.74
C LEU A 668 3.81 -26.39 -1.99
N LEU A 669 2.69 -26.92 -2.49
CA LEU A 669 2.57 -28.34 -2.83
C LEU A 669 3.46 -28.70 -4.04
N GLN A 670 3.47 -27.87 -5.08
CA GLN A 670 4.36 -28.05 -6.22
C GLN A 670 5.81 -28.06 -5.76
N TRP A 671 6.21 -27.09 -4.93
CA TRP A 671 7.55 -27.05 -4.39
C TRP A 671 7.89 -28.34 -3.60
N TYR A 672 7.01 -28.79 -2.71
CA TYR A 672 7.22 -30.04 -1.98
C TYR A 672 7.45 -31.23 -2.91
N ASP A 673 6.58 -31.41 -3.90
CA ASP A 673 6.63 -32.51 -4.87
C ASP A 673 7.92 -32.45 -5.71
N HIS A 674 8.34 -31.26 -6.13
CA HIS A 674 9.60 -31.07 -6.85
C HIS A 674 10.81 -31.40 -5.98
N LYS A 675 10.86 -30.94 -4.72
CA LYS A 675 11.98 -31.26 -3.82
C LYS A 675 12.09 -32.77 -3.57
N ALA A 676 10.96 -33.45 -3.34
CA ALA A 676 10.92 -34.90 -3.15
C ALA A 676 11.36 -35.67 -4.41
N TYR A 677 10.92 -35.22 -5.59
CA TYR A 677 11.30 -35.83 -6.86
C TYR A 677 12.79 -35.63 -7.20
N PHE A 678 13.35 -34.44 -6.93
CA PHE A 678 14.75 -34.12 -7.24
C PHE A 678 15.76 -34.54 -6.17
N ALA A 679 15.36 -34.74 -4.91
CA ALA A 679 16.21 -35.41 -3.93
C ALA A 679 16.63 -36.82 -4.41
N ALA A 680 15.84 -37.43 -5.30
CA ALA A 680 16.17 -38.69 -5.98
C ALA A 680 17.00 -38.52 -7.28
N TRP A 681 17.13 -37.30 -7.82
CA TRP A 681 17.81 -36.99 -9.10
C TRP A 681 18.61 -35.67 -8.99
N GLN A 682 19.91 -35.79 -8.71
CA GLN A 682 20.82 -34.71 -8.28
C GLN A 682 21.11 -33.56 -9.28
N GLN A 683 20.58 -33.55 -10.51
CA GLN A 683 21.06 -32.65 -11.59
C GLN A 683 20.05 -31.64 -12.17
N SER A 684 18.76 -31.66 -11.80
CA SER A 684 17.71 -30.95 -12.57
C SER A 684 16.85 -29.94 -11.77
N TYR A 685 17.34 -29.47 -10.61
CA TYR A 685 16.71 -28.41 -9.80
C TYR A 685 16.43 -27.11 -10.59
N GLN A 686 17.13 -26.88 -11.71
CA GLN A 686 17.05 -25.68 -12.55
C GLN A 686 15.79 -25.56 -13.42
N GLN A 687 14.92 -26.58 -13.50
CA GLN A 687 13.73 -26.55 -14.38
C GLN A 687 12.43 -26.09 -13.70
N PHE A 688 12.41 -25.93 -12.37
CA PHE A 688 11.23 -25.45 -11.66
C PHE A 688 10.94 -23.99 -12.02
N GLN A 689 9.81 -23.74 -12.68
CA GLN A 689 9.31 -22.38 -12.91
C GLN A 689 8.38 -22.01 -11.76
N GLU A 690 8.78 -21.00 -10.98
CA GLU A 690 7.99 -20.43 -9.89
C GLU A 690 6.78 -19.65 -10.45
N GLU A 691 5.74 -20.35 -10.88
CA GLU A 691 4.48 -19.72 -11.29
C GLU A 691 3.56 -19.54 -10.10
N ILE A 692 3.19 -18.29 -9.80
CA ILE A 692 2.15 -18.00 -8.82
C ILE A 692 0.83 -17.87 -9.57
N LYS A 693 -0.06 -18.83 -9.33
CA LYS A 693 -1.45 -18.73 -9.78
C LYS A 693 -2.19 -17.70 -8.93
N VAL A 694 -2.86 -16.77 -9.61
CA VAL A 694 -3.69 -15.74 -8.98
C VAL A 694 -5.13 -15.83 -9.50
N LEU A 695 -6.07 -15.59 -8.60
CA LEU A 695 -7.48 -15.53 -8.89
C LEU A 695 -7.99 -14.12 -8.60
N PRO A 696 -8.48 -13.37 -9.60
CA PRO A 696 -9.12 -12.08 -9.36
C PRO A 696 -10.35 -12.25 -8.45
N ARG A 697 -10.44 -11.40 -7.41
CA ARG A 697 -11.53 -11.41 -6.43
C ARG A 697 -11.94 -9.97 -6.11
N SER A 698 -13.17 -9.79 -5.64
CA SER A 698 -13.67 -8.47 -5.25
C SER A 698 -13.00 -7.94 -3.98
N VAL A 699 -12.80 -8.80 -2.96
CA VAL A 699 -12.31 -8.38 -1.62
C VAL A 699 -11.21 -9.27 -1.05
N GLU A 700 -11.27 -10.58 -1.26
CA GLU A 700 -10.31 -11.53 -0.66
C GLU A 700 -8.98 -11.58 -1.44
N GLY A 701 -7.86 -11.51 -0.74
CA GLY A 701 -6.52 -11.59 -1.32
C GLY A 701 -5.70 -10.32 -1.14
N LEU A 702 -4.68 -10.18 -1.97
CA LEU A 702 -3.80 -9.01 -2.02
C LEU A 702 -4.55 -7.86 -2.69
N GLY A 703 -4.93 -6.86 -1.90
CA GLY A 703 -5.58 -5.66 -2.39
C GLY A 703 -4.67 -4.90 -3.34
N THR A 704 -5.28 -4.39 -4.40
CA THR A 704 -4.58 -3.71 -5.49
C THR A 704 -4.90 -2.23 -5.43
N PRO A 705 -3.89 -1.33 -5.37
CA PRO A 705 -4.16 0.08 -5.17
C PRO A 705 -5.02 0.62 -6.32
N LEU A 706 -5.91 1.57 -6.00
CA LEU A 706 -6.68 2.30 -7.02
C LEU A 706 -5.83 3.37 -7.73
N TYR A 707 -4.76 3.83 -7.11
CA TYR A 707 -3.91 4.93 -7.57
C TYR A 707 -2.46 4.48 -7.65
N SER A 708 -1.85 4.63 -8.83
CA SER A 708 -0.43 4.33 -9.03
C SER A 708 0.46 5.29 -8.23
N GLU A 709 -0.02 6.49 -7.93
CA GLU A 709 0.70 7.53 -7.21
C GLU A 709 0.97 7.19 -5.75
N LEU A 710 0.42 6.08 -5.25
CA LEU A 710 0.64 5.55 -3.91
C LEU A 710 1.58 4.33 -3.89
N LEU A 711 2.05 3.89 -5.06
CA LEU A 711 3.15 2.95 -5.20
C LEU A 711 4.43 3.73 -5.43
N SER A 712 5.43 3.51 -4.58
CA SER A 712 6.71 4.19 -4.63
C SER A 712 7.74 3.38 -3.85
N ASN A 713 8.68 4.05 -3.18
CA ASN A 713 9.83 3.52 -2.46
C ASN A 713 9.52 2.38 -1.47
N THR A 714 8.35 2.41 -0.81
CA THR A 714 7.88 1.33 0.07
C THR A 714 6.46 0.93 -0.30
N PRO A 715 6.24 0.04 -1.29
CA PRO A 715 4.90 -0.39 -1.66
C PRO A 715 4.17 -1.00 -0.45
N VAL A 716 2.94 -0.52 -0.20
CA VAL A 716 2.07 -1.02 0.88
C VAL A 716 0.87 -1.71 0.26
N LEU A 717 0.71 -3.01 0.52
CA LEU A 717 -0.35 -3.83 -0.05
C LEU A 717 -1.16 -4.51 1.06
N PRO A 718 -2.47 -4.24 1.20
CA PRO A 718 -3.29 -4.96 2.17
C PRO A 718 -3.51 -6.40 1.70
N LEU A 719 -3.57 -7.32 2.64
CA LEU A 719 -3.87 -8.72 2.43
C LEU A 719 -5.09 -9.09 3.27
N THR A 720 -6.24 -9.17 2.61
CA THR A 720 -7.51 -9.53 3.25
C THR A 720 -7.70 -11.04 3.20
N VAL A 721 -7.93 -11.66 4.36
CA VAL A 721 -8.17 -13.10 4.48
C VAL A 721 -9.61 -13.37 4.95
N LYS A 722 -10.27 -14.34 4.31
CA LYS A 722 -11.65 -14.74 4.62
C LYS A 722 -11.69 -15.75 5.78
N GLU A 723 -11.12 -15.37 6.92
CA GLU A 723 -11.04 -16.22 8.10
C GLU A 723 -11.50 -15.46 9.35
N THR A 724 -12.22 -16.17 10.23
CA THR A 724 -12.80 -15.57 11.44
C THR A 724 -11.93 -15.80 12.67
N HIS A 725 -11.13 -16.87 12.68
CA HIS A 725 -10.18 -17.16 13.75
C HIS A 725 -8.82 -16.53 13.46
N TYR A 726 -8.35 -15.64 14.34
CA TYR A 726 -7.11 -14.88 14.14
C TYR A 726 -5.90 -15.77 13.80
N GLY A 727 -5.71 -16.89 14.53
CA GLY A 727 -4.59 -17.79 14.27
C GLY A 727 -4.62 -18.40 12.86
N ARG A 728 -5.79 -18.82 12.36
CA ARG A 728 -5.90 -19.38 11.00
C ARG A 728 -5.69 -18.30 9.95
N GLY A 729 -6.23 -17.10 10.20
CA GLY A 729 -6.06 -15.97 9.31
C GLY A 729 -4.60 -15.51 9.23
N PHE A 730 -3.91 -15.47 10.38
CA PHE A 730 -2.47 -15.19 10.45
C PHE A 730 -1.66 -16.24 9.69
N LEU A 731 -1.93 -17.54 9.86
CA LEU A 731 -1.24 -18.61 9.12
C LEU A 731 -1.42 -18.47 7.61
N SER A 732 -2.65 -18.19 7.14
CA SER A 732 -2.93 -17.95 5.73
C SER A 732 -2.19 -16.71 5.19
N ALA A 733 -2.11 -15.64 5.99
CA ALA A 733 -1.36 -14.44 5.65
C ALA A 733 0.15 -14.67 5.63
N LEU A 734 0.69 -15.42 6.61
CA LEU A 734 2.10 -15.79 6.71
C LEU A 734 2.53 -16.62 5.50
N ALA A 735 1.75 -17.63 5.13
CA ALA A 735 2.06 -18.48 3.98
C ALA A 735 2.13 -17.68 2.67
N LYS A 736 1.16 -16.78 2.43
CA LYS A 736 1.16 -15.89 1.27
C LYS A 736 2.35 -14.94 1.30
N THR A 737 2.65 -14.37 2.46
CA THR A 737 3.77 -13.42 2.62
C THR A 737 5.12 -14.09 2.39
N ALA A 738 5.33 -15.31 2.89
CA ALA A 738 6.58 -16.04 2.68
C ALA A 738 6.81 -16.34 1.19
N VAL A 739 5.75 -16.75 0.47
CA VAL A 739 5.80 -16.94 -0.99
C VAL A 739 6.09 -15.63 -1.71
N LEU A 740 5.42 -14.54 -1.35
CA LEU A 740 5.63 -13.22 -1.96
C LEU A 740 7.03 -12.65 -1.67
N THR A 741 7.58 -12.86 -0.48
CA THR A 741 8.93 -12.41 -0.10
C THR A 741 9.96 -13.01 -1.06
N ARG A 742 9.85 -14.33 -1.32
CA ARG A 742 10.69 -15.01 -2.31
C ARG A 742 10.42 -14.53 -3.73
N TRP A 743 9.15 -14.39 -4.10
CA TRP A 743 8.77 -14.10 -5.47
C TRP A 743 9.12 -12.67 -5.90
N PHE A 744 8.85 -11.66 -5.06
CA PHE A 744 9.26 -10.28 -5.36
C PHE A 744 10.78 -10.07 -5.20
N GLY A 745 11.47 -10.97 -4.51
CA GLY A 745 12.90 -10.83 -4.24
C GLY A 745 13.21 -9.58 -3.40
N CYS A 746 12.30 -9.23 -2.48
CA CYS A 746 12.37 -8.04 -1.63
C CYS A 746 12.12 -8.43 -0.17
N ARG A 747 12.26 -7.45 0.73
CA ARG A 747 12.07 -7.60 2.17
C ARG A 747 10.64 -7.20 2.53
N ILE A 748 9.97 -7.92 3.42
CA ILE A 748 8.54 -7.65 3.73
C ILE A 748 8.29 -7.55 5.24
N ILE A 749 7.50 -6.56 5.66
CA ILE A 749 6.83 -6.56 6.98
C ILE A 749 5.39 -7.06 6.80
N LEU A 750 5.01 -8.12 7.50
CA LEU A 750 3.63 -8.54 7.72
C LEU A 750 3.09 -7.90 8.99
N SER A 751 2.23 -6.88 8.84
CA SER A 751 1.71 -6.09 9.95
C SER A 751 0.19 -6.05 10.01
N ARG A 752 -0.36 -5.69 11.18
CA ARG A 752 -1.75 -5.24 11.33
C ARG A 752 -1.92 -3.75 11.07
N LEU A 753 -0.81 -3.02 10.91
CA LEU A 753 -0.76 -1.58 10.76
C LEU A 753 -0.45 -1.19 9.32
N PRO A 754 -1.14 -0.18 8.79
CA PRO A 754 -0.93 0.37 7.44
C PRO A 754 0.27 1.32 7.36
N THR A 755 0.92 1.61 8.49
CA THR A 755 2.19 2.34 8.59
C THR A 755 3.22 1.38 9.20
N PRO A 756 4.41 1.22 8.61
CA PRO A 756 5.45 0.37 9.17
C PRO A 756 5.98 0.97 10.48
N LEU A 757 6.17 0.14 11.52
CA LEU A 757 6.68 0.60 12.82
C LEU A 757 8.17 0.95 12.80
N LEU A 758 8.90 0.41 11.83
CA LEU A 758 10.34 0.60 11.66
C LEU A 758 10.70 0.57 10.18
N ASN A 759 11.88 1.11 9.85
CA ASN A 759 12.46 0.95 8.53
C ASN A 759 13.12 -0.43 8.45
N LEU A 760 12.53 -1.35 7.66
CA LEU A 760 13.05 -2.71 7.54
C LEU A 760 14.43 -2.71 6.89
N ALA A 761 14.74 -1.74 6.02
CA ALA A 761 16.04 -1.65 5.35
C ALA A 761 17.22 -1.63 6.34
N ASP A 762 17.01 -1.05 7.53
CA ASP A 762 18.03 -0.92 8.56
C ASP A 762 18.11 -2.12 9.53
N GLN A 763 17.26 -3.14 9.36
CA GLN A 763 17.19 -4.27 10.29
C GLN A 763 18.05 -5.45 9.87
N TYR A 764 18.81 -5.98 10.83
CA TYR A 764 19.68 -7.13 10.64
C TYR A 764 19.46 -8.15 11.77
N HIS A 765 19.53 -9.44 11.43
CA HIS A 765 19.61 -10.54 12.38
C HIS A 765 21.03 -11.10 12.37
N GLY A 766 21.84 -10.72 13.37
CA GLY A 766 23.28 -10.93 13.31
C GLY A 766 23.90 -10.02 12.26
N GLN A 767 24.55 -10.60 11.24
CA GLN A 767 25.09 -9.85 10.11
C GLN A 767 24.15 -9.86 8.89
N GLU A 768 23.16 -10.74 8.84
CA GLU A 768 22.26 -10.90 7.70
C GLU A 768 21.08 -9.93 7.76
N PRO A 769 20.67 -9.33 6.63
CA PRO A 769 19.47 -8.50 6.61
C PRO A 769 18.21 -9.33 6.87
N VAL A 770 17.26 -8.73 7.58
CA VAL A 770 15.94 -9.33 7.82
C VAL A 770 15.13 -9.31 6.51
N ALA A 771 14.79 -10.49 5.99
CA ALA A 771 13.97 -10.67 4.79
C ALA A 771 12.47 -10.58 5.08
N LEU A 772 12.02 -11.12 6.22
CA LEU A 772 10.62 -11.09 6.64
C LEU A 772 10.51 -10.72 8.11
N LEU A 773 9.73 -9.68 8.41
CA LEU A 773 9.33 -9.33 9.77
C LEU A 773 7.83 -9.57 9.94
N ALA A 774 7.43 -10.40 10.89
CA ALA A 774 6.02 -10.64 11.20
C ALA A 774 5.65 -10.05 12.56
N GLU A 775 4.67 -9.14 12.57
CA GLU A 775 4.19 -8.52 13.79
C GLU A 775 2.98 -9.29 14.37
N THR A 776 2.73 -9.15 15.68
CA THR A 776 1.53 -9.69 16.35
C THR A 776 1.33 -11.20 16.17
N ILE A 777 2.42 -11.97 16.26
CA ILE A 777 2.44 -13.43 16.09
C ILE A 777 1.58 -14.09 17.19
N PRO A 778 0.57 -14.90 16.85
CA PRO A 778 -0.17 -15.68 17.84
C PRO A 778 0.76 -16.65 18.57
N GLN A 779 0.59 -16.81 19.89
CA GLN A 779 1.38 -17.78 20.67
C GLN A 779 1.28 -19.21 20.11
N SER A 780 0.15 -19.58 19.51
CA SER A 780 -0.05 -20.88 18.86
C SER A 780 0.78 -21.09 17.59
N MET A 781 1.62 -20.13 17.19
CA MET A 781 2.49 -20.19 16.02
C MET A 781 3.97 -20.23 16.38
N SER A 782 4.32 -20.24 17.68
CA SER A 782 5.71 -20.15 18.13
C SER A 782 6.61 -21.28 17.64
N TRP A 783 6.05 -22.47 17.38
CA TRP A 783 6.81 -23.57 16.78
C TRP A 783 7.15 -23.31 15.31
N LEU A 784 6.17 -22.83 14.53
CA LEU A 784 6.36 -22.54 13.11
C LEU A 784 7.23 -21.30 12.89
N LEU A 785 7.06 -20.30 13.75
CA LEU A 785 7.69 -18.99 13.66
C LEU A 785 8.29 -18.60 15.02
N PRO A 786 9.47 -19.14 15.38
CA PRO A 786 10.10 -18.94 16.68
C PRO A 786 10.68 -17.53 16.87
N SER A 787 11.00 -16.85 15.77
CA SER A 787 11.45 -15.45 15.73
C SER A 787 10.49 -14.63 14.90
N ASN A 788 10.30 -13.37 15.25
CA ASN A 788 9.53 -12.43 14.46
C ASN A 788 10.29 -11.84 13.27
N ALA A 789 11.63 -11.86 13.31
CA ALA A 789 12.50 -11.41 12.24
C ALA A 789 13.24 -12.61 11.66
N LEU A 790 13.08 -12.82 10.35
CA LEU A 790 13.68 -13.94 9.61
C LEU A 790 14.64 -13.44 8.55
N THR A 791 15.81 -14.06 8.44
CA THR A 791 16.72 -13.88 7.28
C THR A 791 16.20 -14.62 6.05
N GLN A 792 16.80 -14.40 4.89
CA GLN A 792 16.40 -15.06 3.64
C GLN A 792 16.49 -16.60 3.75
N HIS A 793 17.51 -17.10 4.45
CA HIS A 793 17.66 -18.53 4.70
C HIS A 793 16.53 -19.08 5.60
N GLU A 794 16.14 -18.31 6.62
CA GLU A 794 15.04 -18.68 7.52
C GLU A 794 13.67 -18.63 6.84
N VAL A 795 13.44 -17.66 5.94
CA VAL A 795 12.24 -17.62 5.09
C VAL A 795 12.19 -18.86 4.19
N HIS A 796 13.33 -19.29 3.63
CA HIS A 796 13.37 -20.54 2.86
C HIS A 796 12.97 -21.75 3.72
N ARG A 797 13.54 -21.90 4.93
CA ARG A 797 13.16 -22.96 5.87
C ARG A 797 11.69 -22.90 6.27
N LEU A 798 11.14 -21.70 6.47
CA LEU A 798 9.71 -21.50 6.73
C LEU A 798 8.86 -22.01 5.57
N CYS A 799 9.22 -21.69 4.32
CA CYS A 799 8.51 -22.21 3.16
C CYS A 799 8.61 -23.73 3.05
N GLU A 800 9.75 -24.35 3.36
CA GLU A 800 9.89 -25.80 3.37
C GLU A 800 8.97 -26.45 4.43
N ARG A 801 8.93 -25.90 5.64
CA ARG A 801 8.01 -26.35 6.70
C ARG A 801 6.55 -26.19 6.28
N LEU A 802 6.20 -25.03 5.72
CA LEU A 802 4.85 -24.79 5.20
C LEU A 802 4.50 -25.78 4.08
N ALA A 803 5.42 -26.06 3.17
CA ALA A 803 5.23 -27.02 2.08
C ALA A 803 4.97 -28.44 2.60
N ALA A 804 5.76 -28.88 3.58
CA ALA A 804 5.56 -30.15 4.27
C ALA A 804 4.21 -30.22 5.01
N LEU A 805 3.81 -29.14 5.70
CA LEU A 805 2.49 -29.06 6.34
C LEU A 805 1.34 -29.16 5.33
N HIS A 806 1.47 -28.54 4.16
CA HIS A 806 0.48 -28.66 3.09
C HIS A 806 0.45 -30.09 2.51
N ALA A 807 1.60 -30.73 2.36
CA ALA A 807 1.68 -32.13 1.93
C ALA A 807 1.03 -33.07 2.97
N LEU A 808 1.25 -32.83 4.26
CA LEU A 808 0.62 -33.56 5.35
C LEU A 808 -0.90 -33.39 5.32
N ALA A 809 -1.39 -32.15 5.19
CA ALA A 809 -2.81 -31.86 5.06
C ALA A 809 -3.42 -32.52 3.82
N ARG A 810 -2.71 -32.57 2.68
CA ARG A 810 -3.15 -33.30 1.46
C ARG A 810 -3.34 -34.80 1.73
N LEU A 811 -2.48 -35.40 2.56
CA LEU A 811 -2.58 -36.81 2.94
C LEU A 811 -3.65 -37.09 3.99
N LEU A 812 -3.98 -36.14 4.86
CA LEU A 812 -4.90 -36.32 6.00
C LEU A 812 -6.32 -35.79 5.76
N ALA A 813 -6.50 -34.76 4.92
CA ALA A 813 -7.81 -34.18 4.66
C ALA A 813 -8.74 -35.17 3.94
N THR A 814 -10.01 -35.21 4.32
CA THR A 814 -11.04 -35.97 3.58
C THR A 814 -11.86 -35.10 2.63
N ASP A 815 -11.82 -33.78 2.84
CA ASP A 815 -12.37 -32.74 1.97
C ASP A 815 -11.48 -31.47 2.02
N ASP A 816 -11.74 -30.51 1.13
CA ASP A 816 -10.96 -29.26 1.09
C ASP A 816 -11.20 -28.32 2.28
N GLN A 817 -12.34 -28.43 2.99
CA GLN A 817 -12.64 -27.56 4.13
C GLN A 817 -11.78 -27.90 5.35
N GLN A 818 -11.33 -29.15 5.46
CA GLN A 818 -10.45 -29.62 6.52
C GLN A 818 -9.00 -29.19 6.35
N PHE A 819 -8.58 -28.76 5.15
CA PHE A 819 -7.17 -28.54 4.83
C PHE A 819 -6.50 -27.52 5.76
N ASP A 820 -7.06 -26.31 5.87
CA ASP A 820 -6.53 -25.26 6.74
C ASP A 820 -6.73 -25.58 8.24
N VAL A 821 -7.77 -26.36 8.57
CA VAL A 821 -8.03 -26.82 9.93
C VAL A 821 -6.93 -27.78 10.39
N ILE A 822 -6.52 -28.71 9.55
CA ILE A 822 -5.46 -29.69 9.84
C ILE A 822 -4.14 -28.95 10.10
N ILE A 823 -3.74 -28.05 9.21
CA ILE A 823 -2.48 -27.31 9.37
C ILE A 823 -2.50 -26.49 10.65
N SER A 824 -3.56 -25.72 10.90
CA SER A 824 -3.65 -24.89 12.10
C SER A 824 -3.72 -25.70 13.40
N THR A 825 -4.37 -26.86 13.40
CA THR A 825 -4.41 -27.78 14.54
C THR A 825 -3.02 -28.34 14.83
N PHE A 826 -2.33 -28.80 13.79
CA PHE A 826 -0.98 -29.34 13.90
C PHE A 826 0.00 -28.28 14.47
N VAL A 827 0.02 -27.07 13.88
CA VAL A 827 0.91 -25.99 14.33
C VAL A 827 0.61 -25.56 15.77
N ALA A 828 -0.68 -25.51 16.14
CA ALA A 828 -1.08 -25.20 17.51
C ALA A 828 -0.68 -26.30 18.52
N ALA A 829 -0.75 -27.58 18.12
CA ALA A 829 -0.31 -28.70 18.95
C ALA A 829 1.22 -28.67 19.12
N ALA A 830 1.97 -28.54 18.02
CA ALA A 830 3.44 -28.47 18.04
C ALA A 830 3.97 -27.28 18.86
N SER A 831 3.23 -26.17 18.90
CA SER A 831 3.58 -24.99 19.71
C SER A 831 3.42 -25.20 21.22
N ARG A 832 2.63 -26.20 21.65
CA ARG A 832 2.50 -26.57 23.07
C ARG A 832 3.57 -27.60 23.45
N ASP A 833 3.71 -28.62 22.61
CA ASP A 833 4.64 -29.72 22.76
C ASP A 833 4.84 -30.38 21.38
N PRO A 834 6.08 -30.47 20.86
CA PRO A 834 6.36 -31.13 19.58
C PRO A 834 5.81 -32.55 19.49
N LEU A 835 5.77 -33.31 20.59
CA LEU A 835 5.23 -34.67 20.60
C LEU A 835 3.71 -34.72 20.46
N SER A 836 3.02 -33.67 20.91
CA SER A 836 1.56 -33.55 20.74
C SER A 836 1.15 -33.47 19.26
N ALA A 837 2.06 -33.07 18.38
CA ALA A 837 1.82 -33.07 16.93
C ALA A 837 1.67 -34.49 16.37
N TYR A 838 2.43 -35.47 16.88
CA TYR A 838 2.31 -36.88 16.49
C TYR A 838 0.97 -37.47 16.93
N HIS A 839 0.52 -37.14 18.14
CA HIS A 839 -0.80 -37.55 18.63
C HIS A 839 -1.93 -37.01 17.72
N GLU A 840 -1.85 -35.75 17.29
CA GLU A 840 -2.84 -35.18 16.38
C GLU A 840 -2.83 -35.86 15.00
N VAL A 841 -1.65 -36.21 14.49
CA VAL A 841 -1.53 -36.96 13.23
C VAL A 841 -2.17 -38.34 13.35
N ASP A 842 -1.86 -39.08 14.41
CA ASP A 842 -2.43 -40.42 14.64
C ASP A 842 -3.96 -40.36 14.73
N ARG A 843 -4.48 -39.41 15.52
CA ARG A 843 -5.92 -39.13 15.61
C ARG A 843 -6.56 -38.83 14.25
N MET A 844 -5.88 -38.07 13.38
CA MET A 844 -6.37 -37.76 12.03
C MET A 844 -6.29 -38.95 11.07
N ILE A 845 -5.28 -39.82 11.21
CA ILE A 845 -5.19 -41.10 10.48
C ILE A 845 -6.39 -41.97 10.83
N GLU A 846 -6.69 -42.16 12.12
CA GLU A 846 -7.84 -42.94 12.58
C GLU A 846 -9.15 -42.40 12.01
N GLN A 847 -9.36 -41.08 12.06
CA GLN A 847 -10.55 -40.43 11.50
C GLN A 847 -10.68 -40.66 9.99
N LYS A 848 -9.59 -40.52 9.24
CA LYS A 848 -9.59 -40.73 7.78
C LYS A 848 -9.86 -42.18 7.42
N VAL A 849 -9.29 -43.13 8.16
CA VAL A 849 -9.52 -44.57 7.96
C VAL A 849 -10.97 -44.93 8.28
N ALA A 850 -11.53 -44.41 9.38
CA ALA A 850 -12.93 -44.64 9.76
C ALA A 850 -13.94 -44.16 8.70
N GLN A 851 -13.58 -43.16 7.89
CA GLN A 851 -14.42 -42.65 6.80
C GLN A 851 -14.28 -43.43 5.49
N ARG A 852 -13.24 -44.27 5.32
CA ARG A 852 -13.05 -45.08 4.09
C ARG A 852 -13.89 -46.35 4.14
N ARG A 853 -14.55 -46.67 3.01
CA ARG A 853 -15.32 -47.93 2.86
C ARG A 853 -14.46 -49.02 2.21
N GLY A 854 -14.36 -50.18 2.89
CA GLY A 854 -13.67 -51.39 2.41
C GLY A 854 -12.20 -51.49 2.84
N GLY A 855 -11.69 -52.71 3.05
CA GLY A 855 -10.35 -53.00 3.59
C GLY A 855 -10.32 -53.22 5.11
N LYS A 856 -9.20 -53.74 5.64
CA LYS A 856 -8.96 -53.82 7.10
C LYS A 856 -8.43 -52.46 7.59
N PRO A 857 -9.10 -51.78 8.55
CA PRO A 857 -8.70 -50.46 9.04
C PRO A 857 -7.24 -50.37 9.45
N GLU A 858 -6.72 -51.42 10.11
CA GLU A 858 -5.34 -51.47 10.60
C GLU A 858 -4.33 -51.43 9.44
N TYR A 859 -4.63 -52.13 8.35
CA TYR A 859 -3.77 -52.13 7.17
C TYR A 859 -3.76 -50.76 6.47
N GLN A 860 -4.93 -50.09 6.42
CA GLN A 860 -5.04 -48.76 5.85
C GLN A 860 -4.33 -47.71 6.70
N ALA A 861 -4.43 -47.81 8.02
CA ALA A 861 -3.69 -46.96 8.95
C ALA A 861 -2.18 -47.12 8.76
N ILE A 862 -1.68 -48.36 8.68
CA ILE A 862 -0.25 -48.65 8.43
C ILE A 862 0.21 -48.07 7.08
N GLN A 863 -0.58 -48.24 6.01
CA GLN A 863 -0.24 -47.68 4.70
C GLN A 863 -0.20 -46.15 4.73
N LEU A 864 -1.17 -45.52 5.38
CA LEU A 864 -1.23 -44.06 5.48
C LEU A 864 -0.09 -43.52 6.35
N ALA A 865 0.23 -44.18 7.46
CA ALA A 865 1.37 -43.84 8.31
C ALA A 865 2.70 -43.88 7.54
N ARG A 866 2.93 -44.91 6.71
CA ARG A 866 4.13 -45.01 5.84
C ARG A 866 4.24 -43.87 4.83
N LEU A 867 3.13 -43.29 4.38
CA LEU A 867 3.14 -42.13 3.49
C LEU A 867 3.38 -40.83 4.24
N ILE A 868 2.99 -40.76 5.51
CA ILE A 868 3.08 -39.57 6.37
C ILE A 868 4.46 -39.44 7.02
N GLU A 869 5.07 -40.56 7.42
CA GLU A 869 6.39 -40.62 8.06
C GLU A 869 7.45 -39.73 7.38
N PRO A 870 7.72 -39.84 6.05
CA PRO A 870 8.72 -38.98 5.40
C PRO A 870 8.32 -37.49 5.37
N VAL A 871 7.01 -37.18 5.39
CA VAL A 871 6.52 -35.80 5.48
C VAL A 871 6.80 -35.23 6.88
N LEU A 872 6.61 -36.02 7.93
CA LEU A 872 6.91 -35.59 9.31
C LEU A 872 8.41 -35.38 9.52
N GLU A 873 9.26 -36.25 8.98
CA GLU A 873 10.72 -36.06 9.00
C GLU A 873 11.12 -34.73 8.35
N SER A 874 10.46 -34.35 7.25
CA SER A 874 10.73 -33.10 6.54
C SER A 874 10.32 -31.82 7.30
N LEU A 875 9.55 -31.93 8.39
CA LEU A 875 9.20 -30.80 9.25
C LEU A 875 10.33 -30.43 10.23
N HIS A 876 11.29 -31.34 10.45
CA HIS A 876 12.45 -31.16 11.34
C HIS A 876 13.80 -31.34 10.61
N PRO A 877 14.07 -30.62 9.50
CA PRO A 877 15.32 -30.81 8.78
C PRO A 877 16.50 -30.23 9.58
N GLY A 878 17.35 -31.12 10.11
CA GLY A 878 18.62 -30.76 10.74
C GLY A 878 18.54 -30.30 12.20
N GLU A 879 17.38 -30.45 12.85
CA GLU A 879 17.29 -30.40 14.32
C GLU A 879 17.63 -31.81 14.82
N GLU A 880 18.83 -32.02 15.39
CA GLU A 880 19.09 -33.23 16.18
C GLU A 880 18.02 -33.26 17.28
N ILE A 881 17.12 -34.25 17.22
CA ILE A 881 16.13 -34.49 18.27
C ILE A 881 16.94 -34.84 19.51
N ALA A 882 17.09 -33.86 20.41
CA ALA A 882 17.84 -34.00 21.66
C ALA A 882 17.16 -34.95 22.64
#